data_AF-A0A5N6KAH6-F1
#
_entry.id   AF-A0A5N6KAH6-F1
#
_cell.length_a   1.000
_cell.length_b   1.000
_cell.length_c   1.000
_cell.angle_alpha   90.00
_cell.angle_beta   90.00
_cell.angle_gamma   90.00
#
_symmetry.space_group_name_H-M   'P 1'
#
loop_
_entity.id
_entity.type
_entity.pdbx_description
1 polymer ?
#
loop_
_entity_poly.entity_id
_entity_poly.type
_entity_poly.pdbx_seq_one_letter_code
_entity_poly.pdbx_strand_id
1 'polypeptide(L)'
;MRRTSVSLPSKSTSHDPHEKVARYSNLGANKSASYKLEKSKNGRMTQSQRSRYLKTGGILLFVIFLFYYLSPSGTQVSNTVGNAVDAVKGGNDGQSPSDSTYGTTKCSKSFSKSKPIVQYAIMIDAGSTGSRVHVYKFNNCGPTPELEHEEFKMTEKKEGGSGLSSYGADAEGAAKSLDILMDVAVKTVPDALKSCTPVAVKATAGLRKLGPELSANILKAVRTRLETVYPFAVVSDEKGGVQVMDGTDEGVYAWITTNFLLGNIGGPAPGDTAAVFDLGGGSTQVVFEPKYKLPEKMAEGDHKYKLTFGGRDFELYQHSHLGYGLMAARETIHKTLIDDIHAANPSDLSWTASPIINPCIAPGMNRSVDIAFDEKHPLRAKLGEKNQFIMKGPSSPSPAQCRKLAEKMLFKEAECKIAPCSFNGVHQPSLEKTFQHEDVYTFSYFFDRTDPLGMPESFTLRELHELTSQVCGGASHWDMFTSIPDAIKELKDRPEWCLDLNFMMALLHTGYEMPIDREVKIAKKLKGNELGWCLGASLPLLEAGSGWKSFFELNSALVISPESYNYDLYGPSKGIHTDKANSLKGVQKILKKSDIITEVLDPFVPSCYLAPSYPSKRVKLGNTIKPSKTQDAPSLQIFCPGKKEVSGGLTVILTDPDAPSRDDDSMSEMCHWIARVPAVLIGRLGVVADVNASDLLDVVDYKPPAPPKGTGKHRYVFVLLEGANEKLQVPEERKHWGFETPGSGVREWAGKENLTVLGANFHYEKYHGEGKDDAKFEM
;
A
#
# COMPACT_ATOMS: atom_id res chain seq x y z
N MET A 1 -49.85 0.40 44.57
CA MET A 1 -50.82 -0.24 43.67
C MET A 1 -50.09 -0.58 42.37
N ARG A 2 -49.79 -1.88 42.15
CA ARG A 2 -50.31 -2.75 41.05
C ARG A 2 -50.09 -2.17 39.64
N ARG A 3 -49.50 -2.85 38.65
CA ARG A 3 -48.83 -4.17 38.42
C ARG A 3 -48.30 -4.07 36.96
N THR A 4 -47.00 -4.13 36.67
CA THR A 4 -46.18 -5.28 36.22
C THR A 4 -46.71 -6.16 35.06
N SER A 5 -45.75 -6.45 34.14
CA SER A 5 -45.47 -7.65 33.33
C SER A 5 -46.08 -7.80 31.93
N VAL A 6 -45.29 -7.88 30.84
CA VAL A 6 -44.41 -8.96 30.28
C VAL A 6 -45.19 -10.08 29.56
N SER A 7 -44.70 -10.43 28.35
CA SER A 7 -44.71 -11.72 27.62
C SER A 7 -45.66 -11.94 26.42
N LEU A 8 -45.02 -12.24 25.27
CA LEU A 8 -45.46 -12.95 24.07
C LEU A 8 -45.78 -14.45 24.38
N PRO A 9 -46.11 -15.33 23.40
CA PRO A 9 -47.01 -15.26 22.23
C PRO A 9 -47.95 -16.49 22.16
N SER A 10 -49.02 -16.47 21.34
CA SER A 10 -49.57 -17.75 20.82
C SER A 10 -50.36 -17.64 19.53
N LYS A 11 -50.07 -18.61 18.65
CA LYS A 11 -50.73 -19.01 17.41
C LYS A 11 -52.25 -19.17 17.56
N SER A 12 -53.00 -18.64 16.59
CA SER A 12 -54.32 -19.15 16.20
C SER A 12 -54.76 -18.48 14.89
N THR A 13 -54.46 -19.14 13.77
CA THR A 13 -55.01 -18.83 12.45
C THR A 13 -56.44 -19.36 12.34
N SER A 14 -57.41 -18.47 12.16
CA SER A 14 -58.80 -18.80 11.82
C SER A 14 -58.91 -19.30 10.38
N HIS A 15 -59.68 -20.37 10.22
CA HIS A 15 -59.89 -21.13 8.98
C HIS A 15 -60.96 -20.46 8.10
N ASP A 16 -60.71 -20.36 6.78
CA ASP A 16 -61.64 -19.83 5.78
C ASP A 16 -62.49 -20.97 5.16
N PRO A 17 -63.84 -20.85 5.11
CA PRO A 17 -64.73 -21.92 4.66
C PRO A 17 -64.77 -22.19 3.14
N HIS A 18 -63.92 -21.58 2.32
CA HIS A 18 -63.93 -21.77 0.85
C HIS A 18 -62.73 -22.55 0.28
N GLU A 19 -61.96 -23.22 1.14
CA GLU A 19 -60.81 -24.04 0.72
C GLU A 19 -61.25 -25.39 0.11
N LYS A 20 -60.90 -25.64 -1.15
CA LYS A 20 -61.25 -26.88 -1.86
C LYS A 20 -60.37 -28.06 -1.43
N VAL A 21 -61.05 -29.15 -1.11
CA VAL A 21 -60.57 -30.45 -0.60
C VAL A 21 -59.80 -31.23 -1.66
N ALA A 22 -58.49 -31.00 -1.80
CA ALA A 22 -57.55 -31.93 -2.44
C ALA A 22 -56.10 -31.53 -2.20
N ARG A 23 -55.59 -31.63 -0.95
CA ARG A 23 -54.14 -31.54 -0.72
C ARG A 23 -53.61 -32.21 0.55
N TYR A 24 -54.19 -33.34 0.96
CA TYR A 24 -53.53 -34.23 1.92
C TYR A 24 -53.54 -35.68 1.42
N SER A 25 -52.35 -36.32 1.46
CA SER A 25 -52.00 -37.72 1.14
C SER A 25 -51.94 -38.07 -0.36
N ASN A 26 -50.78 -38.37 -0.95
CA ASN A 26 -49.75 -39.41 -0.79
C ASN A 26 -50.00 -40.66 -1.66
N LEU A 27 -49.04 -40.90 -2.56
CA LEU A 27 -48.56 -42.20 -3.10
C LEU A 27 -49.42 -42.95 -4.14
N GLY A 28 -48.79 -43.31 -5.27
CA GLY A 28 -49.05 -44.59 -5.97
C GLY A 28 -49.46 -44.56 -7.46
N ALA A 29 -48.46 -44.66 -8.35
CA ALA A 29 -48.39 -45.26 -9.70
C ALA A 29 -49.68 -45.70 -10.48
N ASN A 30 -49.88 -45.20 -11.72
CA ASN A 30 -49.70 -45.92 -13.01
C ASN A 30 -50.41 -45.24 -14.22
N LYS A 31 -49.77 -45.37 -15.39
CA LYS A 31 -50.06 -44.73 -16.70
C LYS A 31 -51.37 -45.18 -17.37
N SER A 32 -51.96 -44.32 -18.23
CA SER A 32 -52.20 -44.66 -19.64
C SER A 32 -52.44 -43.42 -20.53
N ALA A 33 -51.99 -43.50 -21.79
CA ALA A 33 -51.85 -42.40 -22.76
C ALA A 33 -53.12 -42.13 -23.61
N SER A 34 -54.26 -42.73 -23.26
CA SER A 34 -55.43 -42.79 -24.14
C SER A 34 -56.38 -41.60 -24.03
N TYR A 35 -56.23 -40.72 -23.02
CA TYR A 35 -57.17 -39.61 -22.78
C TYR A 35 -56.78 -38.28 -23.46
N LYS A 36 -55.56 -38.15 -24.00
CA LYS A 36 -55.08 -36.88 -24.58
C LYS A 36 -55.27 -36.75 -26.09
N LEU A 37 -55.61 -37.82 -26.80
CA LEU A 37 -55.70 -37.78 -28.27
C LEU A 37 -57.08 -37.34 -28.79
N GLU A 38 -58.13 -37.37 -27.97
CA GLU A 38 -59.51 -37.17 -28.45
C GLU A 38 -60.00 -35.71 -28.40
N LYS A 39 -59.32 -34.80 -27.67
CA LYS A 39 -59.76 -33.40 -27.52
C LYS A 39 -59.20 -32.44 -28.58
N SER A 40 -58.38 -32.91 -29.52
CA SER A 40 -57.66 -32.07 -30.51
C SER A 40 -58.37 -31.90 -31.87
N LYS A 41 -59.56 -32.47 -32.08
CA LYS A 41 -60.29 -32.36 -33.35
C LYS A 41 -61.71 -31.83 -33.15
N ASN A 42 -61.88 -30.50 -33.10
CA ASN A 42 -62.90 -29.74 -33.85
C ASN A 42 -63.20 -28.35 -33.24
N GLY A 43 -62.41 -27.33 -33.62
CA GLY A 43 -62.75 -25.92 -33.42
C GLY A 43 -62.13 -25.03 -34.50
N ARG A 44 -62.75 -24.97 -35.70
CA ARG A 44 -62.34 -24.05 -36.78
C ARG A 44 -63.08 -22.69 -36.63
N MET A 45 -62.31 -21.60 -36.49
CA MET A 45 -62.78 -20.20 -36.50
C MET A 45 -63.15 -19.70 -37.91
N THR A 46 -64.07 -18.72 -37.99
CA THR A 46 -64.69 -18.19 -39.21
C THR A 46 -63.82 -17.21 -40.01
N GLN A 47 -64.14 -17.06 -41.30
CA GLN A 47 -63.33 -16.43 -42.36
C GLN A 47 -63.16 -14.89 -42.23
N SER A 48 -64.03 -14.21 -41.46
CA SER A 48 -63.99 -12.76 -41.24
C SER A 48 -62.85 -12.32 -40.30
N GLN A 49 -62.52 -13.14 -39.28
CA GLN A 49 -61.41 -12.84 -38.36
C GLN A 49 -60.04 -13.04 -39.01
N ARG A 50 -59.91 -14.02 -39.93
CA ARG A 50 -58.65 -14.30 -40.63
C ARG A 50 -58.14 -13.13 -41.48
N SER A 51 -59.04 -12.38 -42.12
CA SER A 51 -58.69 -11.22 -42.94
C SER A 51 -58.14 -10.04 -42.12
N ARG A 52 -58.66 -9.83 -40.91
CA ARG A 52 -58.13 -8.81 -39.98
C ARG A 52 -56.75 -9.20 -39.47
N TYR A 53 -56.54 -10.45 -39.08
CA TYR A 53 -55.22 -10.91 -38.61
C TYR A 53 -54.14 -10.89 -39.71
N LEU A 54 -54.49 -11.17 -40.97
CA LEU A 54 -53.54 -11.10 -42.09
C LEU A 54 -53.12 -9.66 -42.40
N LYS A 55 -54.05 -8.70 -42.38
CA LYS A 55 -53.73 -7.28 -42.62
C LYS A 55 -52.92 -6.67 -41.48
N THR A 56 -53.30 -6.94 -40.24
CA THR A 56 -52.56 -6.46 -39.07
C THR A 56 -51.19 -7.13 -38.97
N GLY A 57 -51.09 -8.42 -39.27
CA GLY A 57 -49.83 -9.15 -39.33
C GLY A 57 -48.88 -8.66 -40.42
N GLY A 58 -49.40 -8.32 -41.61
CA GLY A 58 -48.60 -7.76 -42.71
C GLY A 58 -48.00 -6.40 -42.38
N ILE A 59 -48.75 -5.52 -41.72
CA ILE A 59 -48.26 -4.20 -41.27
C ILE A 59 -47.17 -4.36 -40.21
N LEU A 60 -47.37 -5.28 -39.26
CA LEU A 60 -46.41 -5.55 -38.19
C LEU A 60 -45.10 -6.14 -38.73
N LEU A 61 -45.19 -7.07 -39.69
CA LEU A 61 -44.02 -7.64 -40.37
C LEU A 61 -43.26 -6.59 -41.17
N PHE A 62 -43.95 -5.67 -41.85
CA PHE A 62 -43.32 -4.58 -42.60
C PHE A 62 -42.56 -3.61 -41.69
N VAL A 63 -43.13 -3.27 -40.52
CA VAL A 63 -42.46 -2.43 -39.51
C VAL A 63 -41.23 -3.13 -38.92
N ILE A 64 -41.34 -4.43 -38.63
CA ILE A 64 -40.19 -5.23 -38.14
C ILE A 64 -39.09 -5.32 -39.20
N PHE A 65 -39.46 -5.45 -40.48
CA PHE A 65 -38.49 -5.50 -41.57
C PHE A 65 -37.77 -4.16 -41.77
N LEU A 66 -38.48 -3.04 -41.63
CA LEU A 66 -37.91 -1.69 -41.64
C LEU A 66 -36.91 -1.49 -40.48
N PHE A 67 -37.25 -1.95 -39.27
CA PHE A 67 -36.33 -1.91 -38.13
C PHE A 67 -35.12 -2.82 -38.33
N TYR A 68 -35.29 -4.00 -38.91
CA TYR A 68 -34.18 -4.92 -39.17
C TYR A 68 -33.21 -4.41 -40.24
N TYR A 69 -33.72 -3.73 -41.28
CA TYR A 69 -32.90 -3.27 -42.41
C TYR A 69 -32.29 -1.87 -42.20
N LEU A 70 -32.91 -1.01 -41.38
CA LEU A 70 -32.42 0.34 -41.07
C LEU A 70 -31.69 0.43 -39.73
N SER A 71 -31.64 -0.63 -38.92
CA SER A 71 -30.84 -0.65 -37.69
C SER A 71 -29.35 -0.82 -38.02
N PRO A 72 -28.48 0.14 -37.63
CA PRO A 72 -27.04 0.00 -37.84
C PRO A 72 -26.50 -1.21 -37.07
N SER A 73 -25.72 -2.05 -37.73
CA SER A 73 -25.01 -3.17 -37.13
C SER A 73 -23.87 -2.67 -36.26
N GLY A 74 -24.13 -2.56 -34.96
CA GLY A 74 -23.10 -2.35 -33.96
C GLY A 74 -23.61 -1.56 -32.75
N THR A 75 -23.95 -2.28 -31.68
CA THR A 75 -23.77 -1.92 -30.25
C THR A 75 -24.59 -2.90 -29.40
N GLN A 76 -23.91 -3.69 -28.57
CA GLN A 76 -24.56 -4.60 -27.63
C GLN A 76 -24.87 -3.87 -26.33
N VAL A 77 -26.15 -3.52 -26.16
CA VAL A 77 -26.79 -3.16 -24.89
C VAL A 77 -27.66 -4.35 -24.50
N SER A 78 -27.47 -4.93 -23.31
CA SER A 78 -28.35 -5.98 -22.79
C SER A 78 -28.94 -5.55 -21.45
N ASN A 79 -30.27 -5.41 -21.43
CA ASN A 79 -31.09 -5.14 -20.26
C ASN A 79 -31.53 -6.45 -19.59
N THR A 80 -31.18 -6.54 -18.32
CA THR A 80 -31.68 -7.39 -17.24
C THR A 80 -33.20 -7.35 -17.15
N VAL A 81 -33.86 -8.52 -17.02
CA VAL A 81 -34.89 -8.88 -16.01
C VAL A 81 -35.26 -10.34 -16.28
N GLY A 82 -34.73 -11.28 -15.49
CA GLY A 82 -35.08 -12.71 -15.60
C GLY A 82 -33.98 -13.70 -15.19
N ASN A 83 -32.71 -13.30 -15.22
CA ASN A 83 -31.56 -14.15 -14.88
C ASN A 83 -30.73 -13.62 -13.69
N ALA A 84 -31.39 -13.00 -12.70
CA ALA A 84 -30.72 -12.48 -11.51
C ALA A 84 -30.30 -13.57 -10.49
N VAL A 85 -30.40 -14.85 -10.85
CA VAL A 85 -29.97 -15.98 -10.01
C VAL A 85 -28.90 -16.86 -10.69
N ASP A 86 -28.63 -16.67 -11.99
CA ASP A 86 -27.69 -17.52 -12.74
C ASP A 86 -26.47 -16.77 -13.31
N ALA A 87 -26.37 -15.45 -13.15
CA ALA A 87 -25.19 -14.66 -13.54
C ALA A 87 -24.07 -14.62 -12.47
N VAL A 88 -24.15 -15.46 -11.42
CA VAL A 88 -23.11 -15.62 -10.38
C VAL A 88 -22.21 -16.85 -10.65
N LYS A 89 -22.30 -17.48 -11.82
CA LYS A 89 -21.43 -18.61 -12.18
C LYS A 89 -20.60 -18.29 -13.43
N GLY A 90 -19.60 -17.45 -13.24
CA GLY A 90 -18.52 -17.22 -14.20
C GLY A 90 -17.27 -16.71 -13.50
N GLY A 91 -16.41 -17.64 -13.06
CA GLY A 91 -15.07 -17.32 -12.54
C GLY A 91 -14.65 -18.02 -11.24
N ASN A 92 -15.09 -19.25 -10.95
CA ASN A 92 -14.80 -19.92 -9.67
C ASN A 92 -13.44 -20.65 -9.65
N ASP A 93 -12.41 -19.92 -10.04
CA ASP A 93 -11.10 -20.43 -10.43
C ASP A 93 -9.95 -19.79 -9.63
N GLY A 94 -10.27 -18.92 -8.65
CA GLY A 94 -9.29 -18.25 -7.79
C GLY A 94 -8.60 -19.14 -6.77
N GLN A 95 -7.60 -18.57 -6.09
CA GLN A 95 -6.71 -19.30 -5.18
C GLN A 95 -7.43 -19.69 -3.88
N SER A 96 -7.13 -20.89 -3.39
CA SER A 96 -7.50 -21.35 -2.05
C SER A 96 -6.28 -21.26 -1.13
N PRO A 97 -6.46 -21.04 0.18
CA PRO A 97 -5.35 -21.06 1.11
C PRO A 97 -4.69 -22.45 1.08
N SER A 98 -3.36 -22.51 0.91
CA SER A 98 -2.63 -23.77 0.99
C SER A 98 -2.50 -24.32 2.42
N ASP A 99 -2.86 -23.51 3.43
CA ASP A 99 -3.03 -23.94 4.82
C ASP A 99 -4.21 -23.21 5.48
N SER A 100 -4.98 -23.95 6.28
CA SER A 100 -6.07 -23.46 7.14
C SER A 100 -5.66 -22.34 8.10
N THR A 101 -4.37 -22.18 8.42
CA THR A 101 -3.86 -21.22 9.42
C THR A 101 -3.91 -19.75 9.00
N TYR A 102 -4.08 -19.44 7.71
CA TYR A 102 -4.09 -18.03 7.22
C TYR A 102 -5.22 -17.72 6.22
N GLY A 103 -6.28 -18.52 6.23
CA GLY A 103 -7.47 -18.29 5.42
C GLY A 103 -8.39 -17.16 5.92
N THR A 104 -9.53 -17.04 5.24
CA THR A 104 -10.65 -16.17 5.62
C THR A 104 -11.91 -17.01 5.81
N THR A 105 -12.82 -16.56 6.69
CA THR A 105 -14.17 -17.12 6.85
C THR A 105 -15.17 -16.54 5.86
N LYS A 106 -14.80 -15.53 5.06
CA LYS A 106 -15.69 -14.81 4.14
C LYS A 106 -15.92 -15.57 2.84
N CYS A 107 -14.92 -16.28 2.33
CA CYS A 107 -15.00 -17.11 1.13
C CYS A 107 -13.92 -18.19 1.11
N SER A 108 -14.12 -19.24 0.30
CA SER A 108 -13.17 -20.36 0.16
C SER A 108 -12.16 -20.19 -0.99
N LYS A 109 -12.42 -19.26 -1.91
CA LYS A 109 -11.57 -18.95 -3.08
C LYS A 109 -11.52 -17.45 -3.32
N SER A 110 -10.37 -16.94 -3.74
CA SER A 110 -10.25 -15.54 -4.15
C SER A 110 -11.07 -15.26 -5.42
N PHE A 111 -11.36 -13.98 -5.65
CA PHE A 111 -12.09 -13.50 -6.81
C PHE A 111 -11.34 -13.72 -8.14
N SER A 112 -10.01 -13.69 -8.11
CA SER A 112 -9.14 -13.86 -9.29
C SER A 112 -7.97 -14.79 -9.00
N LYS A 113 -7.54 -15.56 -10.00
CA LYS A 113 -6.31 -16.38 -9.96
C LYS A 113 -5.06 -15.58 -9.63
N SER A 114 -5.03 -14.29 -9.98
CA SER A 114 -3.87 -13.42 -9.75
C SER A 114 -3.76 -12.89 -8.33
N LYS A 115 -4.81 -13.05 -7.50
CA LYS A 115 -4.82 -12.54 -6.13
C LYS A 115 -4.88 -13.70 -5.12
N PRO A 116 -4.05 -13.67 -4.07
CA PRO A 116 -4.15 -14.66 -2.99
C PRO A 116 -5.46 -14.44 -2.21
N ILE A 117 -5.94 -15.47 -1.51
CA ILE A 117 -7.17 -15.41 -0.73
C ILE A 117 -7.13 -14.32 0.36
N VAL A 118 -5.97 -14.17 1.01
CA VAL A 118 -5.71 -13.20 2.08
C VAL A 118 -4.39 -12.50 1.80
N GLN A 119 -4.33 -11.21 2.10
CA GLN A 119 -3.10 -10.40 2.06
C GLN A 119 -2.96 -9.61 3.36
N TYR A 120 -1.73 -9.32 3.73
CA TYR A 120 -1.43 -8.39 4.81
C TYR A 120 -0.68 -7.18 4.25
N ALA A 121 -0.81 -6.03 4.90
CA ALA A 121 0.02 -4.87 4.66
C ALA A 121 0.35 -4.18 5.99
N ILE A 122 1.59 -3.70 6.12
CA ILE A 122 2.07 -3.01 7.31
C ILE A 122 2.37 -1.55 6.93
N MET A 123 1.72 -0.63 7.64
CA MET A 123 1.99 0.80 7.51
C MET A 123 2.45 1.36 8.85
N ILE A 124 3.58 2.05 8.84
CA ILE A 124 4.06 2.82 9.99
C ILE A 124 3.83 4.30 9.72
N ASP A 125 2.99 4.90 10.55
CA ASP A 125 2.84 6.36 10.65
C ASP A 125 3.87 6.90 11.65
N ALA A 126 4.88 7.59 11.15
CA ALA A 126 5.87 8.29 11.95
C ALA A 126 5.42 9.75 12.21
N GLY A 127 4.51 9.89 13.16
CA GLY A 127 4.01 11.17 13.67
C GLY A 127 5.04 11.94 14.51
N SER A 128 4.80 13.24 14.70
CA SER A 128 5.67 14.11 15.51
C SER A 128 5.66 13.78 17.01
N THR A 129 4.51 13.37 17.54
CA THR A 129 4.33 13.05 18.97
C THR A 129 4.62 11.59 19.30
N GLY A 130 4.59 10.71 18.29
CA GLY A 130 4.81 9.28 18.40
C GLY A 130 4.63 8.58 17.07
N SER A 131 5.19 7.38 16.95
CA SER A 131 4.99 6.47 15.82
C SER A 131 3.87 5.45 16.12
N ARG A 132 3.15 5.02 15.07
CA ARG A 132 2.14 3.97 15.12
C ARG A 132 2.39 2.92 14.04
N VAL A 133 2.01 1.67 14.31
CA VAL A 133 1.91 0.61 13.29
C VAL A 133 0.47 0.18 13.12
N HIS A 134 0.12 -0.04 11.86
CA HIS A 134 -1.12 -0.63 11.43
C HIS A 134 -0.78 -1.90 10.66
N VAL A 135 -1.25 -3.05 11.14
CA VAL A 135 -1.13 -4.34 10.45
C VAL A 135 -2.51 -4.72 9.95
N TYR A 136 -2.75 -4.52 8.66
CA TYR A 136 -4.04 -4.79 8.04
C TYR A 136 -4.07 -6.20 7.48
N LYS A 137 -5.20 -6.88 7.68
CA LYS A 137 -5.54 -8.15 7.02
C LYS A 137 -6.70 -7.92 6.05
N PHE A 138 -6.49 -8.26 4.79
CA PHE A 138 -7.50 -8.16 3.74
C PHE A 138 -7.88 -9.54 3.21
N ASN A 139 -9.12 -9.71 2.77
CA ASN A 139 -9.51 -10.81 1.88
C ASN A 139 -9.77 -10.29 0.46
N ASN A 140 -9.55 -11.17 -0.51
CA ASN A 140 -9.85 -10.90 -1.93
C ASN A 140 -11.07 -11.70 -2.39
N CYS A 141 -12.15 -11.74 -1.59
CA CYS A 141 -13.39 -12.44 -1.96
C CYS A 141 -14.17 -11.71 -3.06
N GLY A 142 -13.98 -10.39 -3.18
CA GLY A 142 -14.59 -9.53 -4.18
C GLY A 142 -13.58 -8.96 -5.19
N PRO A 143 -14.06 -8.14 -6.15
CA PRO A 143 -13.20 -7.46 -7.12
C PRO A 143 -12.22 -6.48 -6.45
N THR A 144 -12.60 -5.96 -5.30
CA THR A 144 -11.84 -5.07 -4.43
C THR A 144 -11.51 -5.80 -3.12
N PRO A 145 -10.31 -5.56 -2.53
CA PRO A 145 -9.97 -6.13 -1.23
C PRO A 145 -10.95 -5.63 -0.15
N GLU A 146 -11.42 -6.52 0.72
CA GLU A 146 -12.20 -6.19 1.91
C GLU A 146 -11.28 -6.25 3.14
N LEU A 147 -11.31 -5.21 3.98
CA LEU A 147 -10.57 -5.20 5.25
C LEU A 147 -11.27 -6.11 6.26
N GLU A 148 -10.53 -7.08 6.81
CA GLU A 148 -11.04 -8.00 7.83
C GLU A 148 -10.66 -7.61 9.25
N HIS A 149 -9.41 -7.18 9.42
CA HIS A 149 -8.83 -6.90 10.74
C HIS A 149 -7.73 -5.86 10.62
N GLU A 150 -7.61 -5.06 11.67
CA GLU A 150 -6.50 -4.15 11.90
C GLU A 150 -5.92 -4.42 13.28
N GLU A 151 -4.63 -4.72 13.33
CA GLU A 151 -3.86 -4.64 14.58
C GLU A 151 -3.16 -3.28 14.66
N PHE A 152 -3.42 -2.55 15.74
CA PHE A 152 -2.90 -1.20 15.95
C PHE A 152 -2.05 -1.11 17.22
N LYS A 153 -0.88 -0.48 17.11
CA LYS A 153 -0.04 -0.13 18.27
C LYS A 153 0.60 1.24 18.08
N MET A 154 0.65 2.01 19.16
CA MET A 154 1.36 3.28 19.25
C MET A 154 2.50 3.18 20.26
N THR A 155 3.56 3.94 19.99
CA THR A 155 4.66 4.23 20.95
C THR A 155 4.15 4.92 22.21
N GLU A 156 4.80 4.69 23.35
CA GLU A 156 4.42 5.33 24.61
C GLU A 156 4.80 6.81 24.61
N LYS A 157 3.92 7.65 25.16
CA LYS A 157 4.16 9.09 25.31
C LYS A 157 5.33 9.31 26.26
N LYS A 158 6.30 10.13 25.83
CA LYS A 158 7.47 10.54 26.63
C LYS A 158 7.61 12.05 26.61
N GLU A 159 8.18 12.61 27.69
CA GLU A 159 8.59 14.01 27.73
C GLU A 159 9.65 14.24 26.64
N GLY A 160 9.49 15.31 25.85
CA GLY A 160 10.28 15.53 24.63
C GLY A 160 9.75 14.86 23.35
N GLY A 161 8.70 14.04 23.45
CA GLY A 161 8.07 13.36 22.32
C GLY A 161 8.61 11.93 22.10
N SER A 162 7.85 11.12 21.37
CA SER A 162 8.23 9.72 21.04
C SER A 162 8.32 9.46 19.53
N GLY A 163 8.06 10.47 18.71
CA GLY A 163 8.16 10.39 17.26
C GLY A 163 9.61 10.35 16.78
N LEU A 164 9.83 9.97 15.53
CA LEU A 164 11.18 9.90 14.94
C LEU A 164 11.95 11.24 15.05
N SER A 165 11.24 12.37 14.99
CA SER A 165 11.86 13.69 15.11
C SER A 165 12.44 14.00 16.50
N SER A 166 12.04 13.27 17.55
CA SER A 166 12.53 13.51 18.93
C SER A 166 13.97 13.07 19.16
N TYR A 167 14.54 12.27 18.25
CA TYR A 167 15.89 11.72 18.36
C TYR A 167 16.97 12.63 17.77
N GLY A 168 16.60 13.70 17.05
CA GLY A 168 17.54 14.66 16.48
C GLY A 168 18.60 14.01 15.60
N ALA A 169 19.85 14.01 16.06
CA ALA A 169 20.99 13.43 15.33
C ALA A 169 21.15 11.90 15.53
N ASP A 170 20.43 11.27 16.47
CA ASP A 170 20.52 9.83 16.75
C ASP A 170 19.61 9.01 15.81
N ALA A 171 20.06 8.80 14.57
CA ALA A 171 19.32 8.07 13.56
C ALA A 171 19.08 6.59 13.92
N GLU A 172 20.05 5.94 14.56
CA GLU A 172 19.93 4.53 14.99
C GLU A 172 18.96 4.36 16.17
N GLY A 173 18.97 5.29 17.13
CA GLY A 173 17.97 5.35 18.19
C GLY A 173 16.56 5.57 17.64
N ALA A 174 16.40 6.46 16.66
CA ALA A 174 15.14 6.68 15.96
C ALA A 174 14.63 5.39 15.30
N ALA A 175 15.50 4.66 14.58
CA ALA A 175 15.14 3.39 13.95
C ALA A 175 14.75 2.32 14.99
N LYS A 176 15.52 2.16 16.07
CA LYS A 176 15.23 1.21 17.17
C LYS A 176 13.91 1.51 17.88
N SER A 177 13.49 2.77 17.91
CA SER A 177 12.20 3.14 18.53
C SER A 177 10.99 2.45 17.90
N LEU A 178 11.11 1.99 16.65
CA LEU A 178 10.06 1.28 15.93
C LEU A 178 9.99 -0.22 16.27
N ASP A 179 10.93 -0.76 17.05
CA ASP A 179 10.98 -2.20 17.33
C ASP A 179 9.74 -2.72 18.03
N ILE A 180 9.27 -1.99 19.03
CA ILE A 180 8.06 -2.35 19.78
C ILE A 180 6.82 -2.42 18.88
N LEU A 181 6.84 -1.72 17.75
CA LEU A 181 5.79 -1.72 16.76
C LEU A 181 5.96 -2.90 15.80
N MET A 182 7.19 -3.15 15.35
CA MET A 182 7.48 -4.26 14.46
C MET A 182 7.33 -5.62 15.14
N ASP A 183 7.55 -5.72 16.45
CA ASP A 183 7.27 -6.93 17.24
C ASP A 183 5.78 -7.31 17.17
N VAL A 184 4.88 -6.31 17.18
CA VAL A 184 3.44 -6.51 16.97
C VAL A 184 3.21 -7.09 15.58
N ALA A 185 3.81 -6.50 14.54
CA ALA A 185 3.68 -7.01 13.18
C ALA A 185 4.17 -8.46 13.03
N VAL A 186 5.34 -8.80 13.60
CA VAL A 186 5.89 -10.16 13.59
C VAL A 186 4.98 -11.15 14.30
N LYS A 187 4.32 -10.73 15.39
CA LYS A 187 3.38 -11.58 16.13
C LYS A 187 2.05 -11.77 15.38
N THR A 188 1.58 -10.73 14.69
CA THR A 188 0.26 -10.72 14.03
C THR A 188 0.26 -11.44 12.68
N VAL A 189 1.31 -11.25 11.87
CA VAL A 189 1.38 -11.84 10.53
C VAL A 189 1.82 -13.31 10.61
N PRO A 190 1.10 -14.27 10.00
CA PRO A 190 1.52 -15.68 9.95
C PRO A 190 2.88 -15.87 9.28
N ASP A 191 3.71 -16.79 9.78
CA ASP A 191 5.08 -17.02 9.28
C ASP A 191 5.18 -17.22 7.77
N ALA A 192 4.21 -17.96 7.19
CA ALA A 192 4.14 -18.21 5.75
C ALA A 192 3.91 -16.95 4.89
N LEU A 193 3.35 -15.89 5.48
CA LEU A 193 2.99 -14.66 4.77
C LEU A 193 3.93 -13.49 5.06
N LYS A 194 4.79 -13.57 6.08
CA LYS A 194 5.70 -12.47 6.47
C LYS A 194 6.53 -11.96 5.29
N SER A 195 7.15 -12.88 4.56
CA SER A 195 7.98 -12.54 3.40
C SER A 195 7.22 -11.94 2.21
N CYS A 196 5.89 -12.10 2.17
CA CYS A 196 5.00 -11.57 1.15
C CYS A 196 4.19 -10.36 1.65
N THR A 197 4.47 -9.89 2.86
CA THR A 197 3.74 -8.78 3.48
C THR A 197 4.56 -7.51 3.31
N PRO A 198 4.09 -6.52 2.54
CA PRO A 198 4.77 -5.26 2.39
C PRO A 198 4.78 -4.48 3.70
N VAL A 199 5.89 -3.79 3.94
CA VAL A 199 6.02 -2.76 4.99
C VAL A 199 6.44 -1.44 4.37
N ALA A 200 5.75 -0.37 4.77
CA ALA A 200 6.10 1.00 4.43
C ALA A 200 6.07 1.90 5.67
N VAL A 201 6.90 2.94 5.65
CA VAL A 201 6.98 3.98 6.68
C VAL A 201 6.77 5.32 6.01
N LYS A 202 5.80 6.08 6.52
CA LYS A 202 5.59 7.47 6.12
C LYS A 202 5.77 8.37 7.33
N ALA A 203 6.74 9.26 7.25
CA ALA A 203 6.93 10.32 8.22
C ALA A 203 6.14 11.57 7.84
N THR A 204 5.65 12.28 8.85
CA THR A 204 4.81 13.48 8.68
C THR A 204 5.65 14.76 8.81
N ALA A 205 4.98 15.92 8.92
CA ALA A 205 5.60 17.24 9.01
C ALA A 205 6.63 17.37 10.16
N GLY A 206 6.52 16.57 11.23
CA GLY A 206 7.48 16.61 12.35
C GLY A 206 8.91 16.31 11.92
N LEU A 207 9.12 15.30 11.08
CA LEU A 207 10.46 14.93 10.62
C LEU A 207 11.03 16.02 9.70
N ARG A 208 10.22 16.59 8.80
CA ARG A 208 10.62 17.69 7.90
C ARG A 208 11.27 18.87 8.64
N LYS A 209 10.78 19.18 9.85
CA LYS A 209 11.27 20.31 10.66
C LYS A 209 12.73 20.14 11.13
N LEU A 210 13.27 18.91 11.15
CA LEU A 210 14.69 18.69 11.50
C LEU A 210 15.67 19.16 10.41
N GLY A 211 15.17 19.44 9.20
CA GLY A 211 16.00 19.72 8.04
C GLY A 211 16.32 18.47 7.22
N PRO A 212 16.77 18.66 5.97
CA PRO A 212 16.88 17.59 4.97
C PRO A 212 17.90 16.52 5.34
N GLU A 213 19.04 16.92 5.91
CA GLU A 213 20.14 15.99 6.24
C GLU A 213 19.75 15.01 7.37
N LEU A 214 19.30 15.55 8.50
CA LEU A 214 18.88 14.73 9.65
C LEU A 214 17.70 13.82 9.31
N SER A 215 16.72 14.35 8.57
CA SER A 215 15.57 13.56 8.09
C SER A 215 16.02 12.40 7.22
N ALA A 216 16.91 12.63 6.26
CA ALA A 216 17.42 11.60 5.36
C ALA A 216 18.20 10.51 6.12
N ASN A 217 19.03 10.91 7.08
CA ASN A 217 19.79 9.97 7.90
C ASN A 217 18.88 9.06 8.73
N ILE A 218 17.85 9.62 9.37
CA ILE A 218 16.84 8.85 10.11
C ILE A 218 16.10 7.87 9.20
N LEU A 219 15.62 8.32 8.04
CA LEU A 219 14.88 7.46 7.09
C LEU A 219 15.77 6.31 6.57
N LYS A 220 17.05 6.59 6.27
CA LYS A 220 18.01 5.57 5.86
C LYS A 220 18.26 4.52 6.95
N ALA A 221 18.40 4.94 8.21
CA ALA A 221 18.55 4.03 9.34
C ALA A 221 17.29 3.16 9.55
N VAL A 222 16.11 3.77 9.46
CA VAL A 222 14.82 3.05 9.51
C VAL A 222 14.73 1.99 8.41
N ARG A 223 15.05 2.36 7.16
CA ARG A 223 15.05 1.41 6.03
C ARG A 223 16.01 0.26 6.27
N THR A 224 17.26 0.56 6.59
CA THR A 224 18.31 -0.44 6.87
C THR A 224 17.85 -1.41 7.95
N ARG A 225 17.23 -0.90 9.01
CA ARG A 225 16.71 -1.72 10.10
C ARG A 225 15.56 -2.63 9.66
N LEU A 226 14.62 -2.11 8.88
CA LEU A 226 13.51 -2.92 8.34
C LEU A 226 14.01 -4.06 7.45
N GLU A 227 14.99 -3.78 6.58
CA GLU A 227 15.55 -4.75 5.65
C GLU A 227 16.44 -5.81 6.32
N THR A 228 17.10 -5.48 7.44
CA THR A 228 18.09 -6.37 8.09
C THR A 228 17.53 -7.15 9.27
N VAL A 229 16.57 -6.58 10.03
CA VAL A 229 16.06 -7.18 11.28
C VAL A 229 14.75 -7.94 11.06
N TYR A 230 13.86 -7.43 10.21
CA TYR A 230 12.49 -7.90 10.11
C TYR A 230 12.21 -8.73 8.84
N PRO A 231 11.30 -9.72 8.90
CA PRO A 231 11.04 -10.66 7.81
C PRO A 231 10.00 -10.16 6.78
N PHE A 232 9.86 -8.85 6.60
CA PHE A 232 8.83 -8.23 5.76
C PHE A 232 9.43 -7.63 4.49
N ALA A 233 8.65 -7.57 3.42
CA ALA A 233 9.09 -6.99 2.16
C ALA A 233 9.04 -5.46 2.26
N VAL A 234 10.19 -4.79 2.36
CA VAL A 234 10.24 -3.34 2.38
C VAL A 234 9.91 -2.81 0.98
N VAL A 235 8.98 -1.87 0.90
CA VAL A 235 8.64 -1.21 -0.37
C VAL A 235 9.88 -0.44 -0.87
N SER A 236 10.13 -0.49 -2.18
CA SER A 236 11.34 0.07 -2.79
C SER A 236 11.41 1.59 -2.65
N ASP A 237 12.61 2.14 -2.80
CA ASP A 237 12.82 3.59 -2.70
C ASP A 237 12.13 4.34 -3.83
N GLU A 238 12.08 3.77 -5.05
CA GLU A 238 11.41 4.38 -6.20
C GLU A 238 9.89 4.49 -6.01
N LYS A 239 9.33 3.66 -5.13
CA LYS A 239 7.91 3.70 -4.73
C LYS A 239 7.71 4.31 -3.34
N GLY A 240 8.76 4.89 -2.76
CA GLY A 240 8.66 5.65 -1.53
C GLY A 240 8.40 4.82 -0.29
N GLY A 241 8.98 3.63 -0.17
CA GLY A 241 8.69 2.73 0.93
C GLY A 241 9.04 3.27 2.32
N VAL A 242 10.09 4.07 2.43
CA VAL A 242 10.46 4.80 3.67
C VAL A 242 10.70 6.25 3.29
N GLN A 243 9.72 7.11 3.51
CA GLN A 243 9.80 8.51 3.08
C GLN A 243 9.04 9.46 4.00
N VAL A 244 9.27 10.76 3.81
CA VAL A 244 8.32 11.77 4.26
C VAL A 244 7.16 11.82 3.25
N MET A 245 5.93 11.61 3.70
CA MET A 245 4.74 11.70 2.84
C MET A 245 4.37 13.16 2.61
N ASP A 246 3.88 13.53 1.42
CA ASP A 246 3.34 14.88 1.14
C ASP A 246 2.03 15.13 1.91
N GLY A 247 1.75 16.38 2.29
CA GLY A 247 0.48 16.72 2.94
C GLY A 247 -0.74 16.58 2.02
N THR A 248 -0.56 16.69 0.69
CA THR A 248 -1.62 16.41 -0.30
C THR A 248 -2.00 14.93 -0.33
N ASP A 249 -1.01 14.04 -0.37
CA ASP A 249 -1.19 12.59 -0.27
C ASP A 249 -1.86 12.19 1.05
N GLU A 250 -1.46 12.80 2.17
CA GLU A 250 -2.06 12.58 3.50
C GLU A 250 -3.59 12.76 3.46
N GLY A 251 -4.06 13.89 2.92
CA GLY A 251 -5.48 14.19 2.80
C GLY A 251 -6.22 13.21 1.90
N VAL A 252 -5.66 12.90 0.72
CA VAL A 252 -6.31 12.00 -0.25
C VAL A 252 -6.40 10.58 0.32
N TYR A 253 -5.35 10.09 0.97
CA TYR A 253 -5.39 8.77 1.60
C TYR A 253 -6.37 8.71 2.77
N ALA A 254 -6.51 9.78 3.56
CA ALA A 254 -7.53 9.86 4.61
C ALA A 254 -8.96 9.84 4.03
N TRP A 255 -9.17 10.50 2.88
CA TRP A 255 -10.42 10.44 2.13
C TRP A 255 -10.72 9.03 1.62
N ILE A 256 -9.72 8.33 1.07
CA ILE A 256 -9.84 6.93 0.64
C ILE A 256 -10.21 6.05 1.82
N THR A 257 -9.50 6.13 2.95
CA THR A 257 -9.79 5.36 4.16
C THR A 257 -11.25 5.54 4.58
N THR A 258 -11.70 6.78 4.71
CA THR A 258 -13.04 7.11 5.21
C THR A 258 -14.10 6.53 4.29
N ASN A 259 -14.01 6.82 3.00
CA ASN A 259 -15.00 6.38 2.04
C ASN A 259 -14.97 4.87 1.78
N PHE A 260 -13.81 4.24 1.91
CA PHE A 260 -13.68 2.78 1.83
C PHE A 260 -14.35 2.11 3.03
N LEU A 261 -14.10 2.61 4.25
CA LEU A 261 -14.73 2.09 5.47
C LEU A 261 -16.24 2.35 5.52
N LEU A 262 -16.72 3.47 4.97
CA LEU A 262 -18.17 3.73 4.81
C LEU A 262 -18.80 2.80 3.75
N GLY A 263 -18.01 2.32 2.79
CA GLY A 263 -18.49 1.55 1.63
C GLY A 263 -18.92 2.43 0.45
N ASN A 264 -18.65 3.74 0.51
CA ASN A 264 -18.95 4.68 -0.57
C ASN A 264 -18.07 4.45 -1.81
N ILE A 265 -16.87 3.91 -1.60
CA ILE A 265 -15.95 3.45 -2.66
C ILE A 265 -15.56 1.99 -2.44
N GLY A 266 -15.23 1.30 -3.52
CA GLY A 266 -14.81 -0.11 -3.49
C GLY A 266 -15.90 -1.13 -3.17
N GLY A 267 -17.11 -0.71 -2.78
CA GLY A 267 -18.26 -1.60 -2.58
C GLY A 267 -19.05 -1.91 -3.88
N PRO A 268 -19.95 -2.91 -3.84
CA PRO A 268 -20.79 -3.28 -5.00
C PRO A 268 -21.87 -2.26 -5.34
N ALA A 269 -22.24 -1.39 -4.39
CA ALA A 269 -23.21 -0.30 -4.55
C ALA A 269 -22.57 1.01 -4.06
N PRO A 270 -21.74 1.64 -4.91
CA PRO A 270 -21.06 2.87 -4.52
C PRO A 270 -22.04 4.02 -4.24
N GLY A 271 -21.81 4.73 -3.13
CA GLY A 271 -22.63 5.86 -2.69
C GLY A 271 -21.99 7.22 -2.96
N ASP A 272 -22.67 8.26 -2.50
CA ASP A 272 -22.10 9.61 -2.40
C ASP A 272 -20.93 9.61 -1.41
N THR A 273 -19.84 10.28 -1.77
CA THR A 273 -18.64 10.28 -0.96
C THR A 273 -18.72 11.33 0.14
N ALA A 274 -18.10 11.03 1.29
CA ALA A 274 -17.97 11.95 2.40
C ALA A 274 -16.74 12.84 2.23
N ALA A 275 -16.78 14.06 2.76
CA ALA A 275 -15.64 14.95 2.87
C ALA A 275 -14.82 14.61 4.11
N VAL A 276 -13.51 14.88 4.04
CA VAL A 276 -12.57 14.67 5.13
C VAL A 276 -11.84 15.97 5.45
N PHE A 277 -11.82 16.30 6.74
CA PHE A 277 -11.08 17.41 7.32
C PHE A 277 -10.19 16.86 8.43
N ASP A 278 -8.88 16.92 8.23
CA ASP A 278 -7.91 16.39 9.18
C ASP A 278 -7.13 17.54 9.82
N LEU A 279 -7.26 17.72 11.13
CA LEU A 279 -6.51 18.73 11.86
C LEU A 279 -5.31 18.10 12.54
N GLY A 280 -4.16 18.21 11.89
CA GLY A 280 -2.87 17.80 12.43
C GLY A 280 -2.23 18.87 13.33
N GLY A 281 -1.00 18.61 13.78
CA GLY A 281 -0.25 19.55 14.61
C GLY A 281 0.35 20.72 13.84
N GLY A 282 0.84 20.48 12.62
CA GLY A 282 1.52 21.48 11.79
C GLY A 282 0.73 21.95 10.57
N SER A 283 -0.27 21.19 10.12
CA SER A 283 -1.13 21.50 8.98
C SER A 283 -2.56 21.01 9.24
N THR A 284 -3.47 21.47 8.40
CA THR A 284 -4.84 20.92 8.29
C THR A 284 -5.11 20.58 6.83
N GLN A 285 -5.75 19.44 6.59
CA GLN A 285 -6.09 18.94 5.26
C GLN A 285 -7.59 18.98 5.03
N VAL A 286 -8.00 19.25 3.78
CA VAL A 286 -9.38 19.22 3.32
C VAL A 286 -9.45 18.46 2.00
N VAL A 287 -10.31 17.44 1.93
CA VAL A 287 -10.55 16.67 0.71
C VAL A 287 -12.01 16.34 0.55
N PHE A 288 -12.58 16.62 -0.62
CA PHE A 288 -13.97 16.27 -0.96
C PHE A 288 -14.18 16.16 -2.47
N GLU A 289 -15.27 15.51 -2.87
CA GLU A 289 -15.70 15.39 -4.26
C GLU A 289 -16.81 16.43 -4.54
N PRO A 290 -16.49 17.61 -5.11
CA PRO A 290 -17.50 18.62 -5.38
C PRO A 290 -18.42 18.21 -6.53
N LYS A 291 -19.72 18.43 -6.33
CA LYS A 291 -20.76 18.23 -7.33
C LYS A 291 -21.14 19.56 -7.98
N TYR A 292 -20.82 19.71 -9.26
CA TYR A 292 -21.16 20.89 -10.04
C TYR A 292 -22.45 20.70 -10.85
N LYS A 293 -23.24 21.77 -10.99
CA LYS A 293 -24.33 21.82 -11.97
C LYS A 293 -23.72 22.21 -13.32
N LEU A 294 -23.98 21.40 -14.36
CA LEU A 294 -23.50 21.72 -15.71
C LEU A 294 -23.95 23.14 -16.14
N PRO A 295 -23.07 23.95 -16.75
CA PRO A 295 -21.75 23.62 -17.29
C PRO A 295 -20.55 23.84 -16.35
N GLU A 296 -20.78 24.15 -15.07
CA GLU A 296 -19.69 24.42 -14.11
C GLU A 296 -18.80 23.19 -13.89
N LYS A 297 -17.52 23.43 -13.66
CA LYS A 297 -16.49 22.41 -13.40
C LYS A 297 -15.45 22.94 -12.42
N MET A 298 -14.69 22.05 -11.81
CA MET A 298 -13.55 22.43 -10.99
C MET A 298 -12.51 23.18 -11.83
N ALA A 299 -11.92 24.22 -11.25
CA ALA A 299 -10.81 24.92 -11.86
C ALA A 299 -9.62 23.95 -12.06
N GLU A 300 -8.76 24.24 -13.02
CA GLU A 300 -7.52 23.48 -13.19
C GLU A 300 -6.46 23.98 -12.21
N GLY A 301 -5.62 23.07 -11.71
CA GLY A 301 -4.51 23.37 -10.81
C GLY A 301 -4.21 22.21 -9.85
N ASP A 302 -3.22 22.41 -8.98
CA ASP A 302 -2.71 21.35 -8.08
C ASP A 302 -3.76 20.86 -7.06
N HIS A 303 -4.80 21.66 -6.80
CA HIS A 303 -5.92 21.30 -5.94
C HIS A 303 -6.83 20.21 -6.53
N LYS A 304 -6.76 19.98 -7.85
CA LYS A 304 -7.57 19.02 -8.58
C LYS A 304 -6.86 17.67 -8.64
N TYR A 305 -7.41 16.67 -7.97
CA TYR A 305 -6.82 15.33 -7.89
C TYR A 305 -7.71 14.30 -8.60
N LYS A 306 -7.14 13.59 -9.57
CA LYS A 306 -7.82 12.50 -10.28
C LYS A 306 -7.47 11.17 -9.64
N LEU A 307 -8.47 10.47 -9.15
CA LEU A 307 -8.32 9.16 -8.51
C LEU A 307 -9.14 8.12 -9.29
N THR A 308 -8.52 7.01 -9.66
CA THR A 308 -9.23 5.82 -10.13
C THR A 308 -9.17 4.76 -9.03
N PHE A 309 -10.33 4.38 -8.48
CA PHE A 309 -10.40 3.39 -7.41
C PHE A 309 -11.62 2.48 -7.61
N GLY A 310 -11.41 1.16 -7.51
CA GLY A 310 -12.48 0.17 -7.70
C GLY A 310 -13.19 0.27 -9.06
N GLY A 311 -12.47 0.69 -10.11
CA GLY A 311 -13.01 0.88 -11.46
C GLY A 311 -13.86 2.14 -11.66
N ARG A 312 -13.87 3.06 -10.69
CA ARG A 312 -14.52 4.37 -10.78
C ARG A 312 -13.48 5.48 -10.77
N ASP A 313 -13.76 6.53 -11.55
CA ASP A 313 -12.96 7.75 -11.57
C ASP A 313 -13.61 8.81 -10.67
N PHE A 314 -12.79 9.50 -9.90
CA PHE A 314 -13.16 10.57 -9.00
C PHE A 314 -12.34 11.82 -9.32
N GLU A 315 -12.98 12.98 -9.25
CA GLU A 315 -12.32 14.28 -9.34
C GLU A 315 -12.46 14.96 -7.98
N LEU A 316 -11.41 14.89 -7.18
CA LEU A 316 -11.38 15.39 -5.81
C LEU A 316 -10.78 16.80 -5.78
N TYR A 317 -11.37 17.67 -4.97
CA TYR A 317 -10.65 18.83 -4.45
C TYR A 317 -9.79 18.36 -3.28
N GLN A 318 -8.53 18.75 -3.26
CA GLN A 318 -7.62 18.48 -2.16
C GLN A 318 -6.77 19.73 -1.86
N HIS A 319 -6.54 20.00 -0.57
CA HIS A 319 -5.54 20.97 -0.16
C HIS A 319 -4.99 20.68 1.25
N SER A 320 -3.73 21.07 1.48
CA SER A 320 -3.06 21.00 2.77
C SER A 320 -2.57 22.38 3.20
N HIS A 321 -3.22 22.98 4.20
CA HIS A 321 -2.84 24.28 4.74
C HIS A 321 -1.70 24.13 5.77
N LEU A 322 -0.45 24.23 5.31
CA LEU A 322 0.72 24.22 6.17
C LEU A 322 0.75 25.49 7.06
N GLY A 323 1.05 25.32 8.35
CA GLY A 323 1.02 26.39 9.35
C GLY A 323 -0.34 26.55 10.04
N TYR A 324 -1.37 25.84 9.58
CA TYR A 324 -2.73 25.88 10.13
C TYR A 324 -3.09 24.59 10.89
N GLY A 325 -2.11 23.81 11.32
CA GLY A 325 -2.34 22.75 12.31
C GLY A 325 -2.51 23.34 13.72
N LEU A 326 -3.10 22.59 14.65
CA LEU A 326 -3.50 23.13 15.95
C LEU A 326 -2.32 23.71 16.76
N MET A 327 -1.14 23.08 16.71
CA MET A 327 0.03 23.59 17.45
C MET A 327 0.62 24.84 16.77
N ALA A 328 0.72 24.83 15.44
CA ALA A 328 1.18 25.99 14.67
C ALA A 328 0.22 27.19 14.82
N ALA A 329 -1.08 26.92 14.92
CA ALA A 329 -2.10 27.92 15.19
C ALA A 329 -1.94 28.56 16.58
N ARG A 330 -1.66 27.77 17.63
CA ARG A 330 -1.35 28.32 18.96
C ARG A 330 -0.17 29.28 18.92
N GLU A 331 0.94 28.84 18.33
CA GLU A 331 2.14 29.66 18.18
C GLU A 331 1.81 30.98 17.46
N THR A 332 1.05 30.90 16.37
CA THR A 332 0.65 32.06 15.55
C THR A 332 -0.30 33.00 16.30
N ILE A 333 -1.30 32.47 17.00
CA ILE A 333 -2.28 33.27 17.76
C ILE A 333 -1.60 34.00 18.92
N HIS A 334 -0.72 33.32 19.66
CA HIS A 334 0.04 33.95 20.74
C HIS A 334 0.99 35.02 20.20
N LYS A 335 1.71 34.75 19.10
CA LYS A 335 2.58 35.73 18.45
C LYS A 335 1.80 36.95 17.95
N THR A 336 0.64 36.73 17.31
CA THR A 336 -0.25 37.81 16.83
C THR A 336 -0.69 38.74 17.97
N LEU A 337 -0.99 38.20 19.15
CA LEU A 337 -1.32 39.00 20.32
C LEU A 337 -0.13 39.88 20.77
N ILE A 338 1.08 39.31 20.80
CA ILE A 338 2.31 40.05 21.13
C ILE A 338 2.57 41.16 20.12
N ASP A 339 2.40 40.86 18.84
CA ASP A 339 2.61 41.82 17.75
C ASP A 339 1.57 42.96 17.82
N ASP A 340 0.30 42.65 18.12
CA ASP A 340 -0.76 43.66 18.33
C ASP A 340 -0.42 44.59 19.52
N ILE A 341 0.04 44.04 20.65
CA ILE A 341 0.44 44.83 21.82
C ILE A 341 1.63 45.73 21.49
N HIS A 342 2.64 45.19 20.81
CA HIS A 342 3.80 45.95 20.41
C HIS A 342 3.45 47.06 19.40
N ALA A 343 2.62 46.77 18.41
CA ALA A 343 2.18 47.74 17.41
C ALA A 343 1.38 48.89 18.01
N ALA A 344 0.62 48.65 19.08
CA ALA A 344 -0.12 49.68 19.80
C ALA A 344 0.81 50.69 20.51
N ASN A 345 1.99 50.25 20.98
CA ASN A 345 2.95 51.13 21.66
C ASN A 345 4.42 50.67 21.46
N PRO A 346 5.03 50.92 20.28
CA PRO A 346 6.31 50.30 19.88
C PRO A 346 7.52 50.65 20.76
N SER A 347 7.45 51.77 21.48
CA SER A 347 8.52 52.26 22.36
C SER A 347 8.43 51.70 23.78
N ASP A 348 7.26 51.21 24.21
CA ASP A 348 7.04 50.65 25.54
C ASP A 348 7.28 49.14 25.53
N LEU A 349 8.15 48.67 26.43
CA LEU A 349 8.42 47.24 26.67
C LEU A 349 8.14 46.85 28.12
N SER A 350 7.60 47.73 28.95
CA SER A 350 7.28 47.43 30.36
C SER A 350 6.30 46.26 30.49
N TRP A 351 5.42 46.08 29.49
CA TRP A 351 4.48 44.96 29.40
C TRP A 351 5.18 43.59 29.33
N THR A 352 6.42 43.50 28.86
CA THR A 352 7.17 42.24 28.78
C THR A 352 7.51 41.65 30.16
N ALA A 353 7.53 42.48 31.20
CA ALA A 353 7.81 42.08 32.58
C ALA A 353 6.54 41.67 33.37
N SER A 354 5.35 41.83 32.79
CA SER A 354 4.07 41.53 33.43
C SER A 354 3.32 40.41 32.71
N PRO A 355 2.43 39.66 33.40
CA PRO A 355 1.57 38.70 32.73
C PRO A 355 0.70 39.36 31.64
N ILE A 356 0.68 38.78 30.45
CA ILE A 356 -0.05 39.27 29.29
C ILE A 356 -1.49 38.76 29.37
N ILE A 357 -2.47 39.68 29.34
CA ILE A 357 -3.87 39.28 29.28
C ILE A 357 -4.18 38.74 27.89
N ASN A 358 -4.52 37.45 27.83
CA ASN A 358 -4.79 36.74 26.61
C ASN A 358 -6.25 36.24 26.62
N PRO A 359 -7.12 36.74 25.71
CA PRO A 359 -8.54 36.37 25.68
C PRO A 359 -8.78 34.89 25.33
N CYS A 360 -7.76 34.18 24.82
CA CYS A 360 -7.80 32.77 24.50
C CYS A 360 -7.41 31.84 25.66
N ILE A 361 -7.02 32.40 26.81
CA ILE A 361 -6.80 31.65 28.05
C ILE A 361 -8.02 31.82 28.94
N ALA A 362 -8.55 30.73 29.50
CA ALA A 362 -9.76 30.79 30.32
C ALA A 362 -9.53 31.62 31.62
N PRO A 363 -10.56 32.32 32.13
CA PRO A 363 -10.47 33.10 33.36
C PRO A 363 -9.90 32.30 34.53
N GLY A 364 -8.99 32.92 35.28
CA GLY A 364 -8.32 32.29 36.43
C GLY A 364 -7.17 31.34 36.08
N MET A 365 -6.89 31.09 34.80
CA MET A 365 -5.78 30.26 34.35
C MET A 365 -4.62 31.08 33.80
N ASN A 366 -3.44 30.46 33.73
CA ASN A 366 -2.27 31.02 33.09
C ASN A 366 -1.44 29.93 32.39
N ARG A 367 -0.61 30.34 31.44
CA ARG A 367 0.31 29.46 30.72
C ARG A 367 1.59 30.21 30.38
N SER A 368 2.73 29.57 30.62
CA SER A 368 3.99 30.06 30.08
C SER A 368 4.11 29.64 28.61
N VAL A 369 4.37 30.61 27.74
CA VAL A 369 4.47 30.43 26.30
C VAL A 369 5.79 31.03 25.83
N ASP A 370 6.56 30.26 25.08
CA ASP A 370 7.73 30.79 24.43
C ASP A 370 7.38 31.30 23.02
N ILE A 371 7.82 32.51 22.69
CA ILE A 371 7.64 33.11 21.38
C ILE A 371 9.00 33.27 20.71
N ALA A 372 9.14 32.69 19.52
CA ALA A 372 10.30 32.88 18.67
C ALA A 372 10.08 34.08 17.72
N PHE A 373 11.12 34.89 17.56
CA PHE A 373 11.10 36.08 16.73
C PHE A 373 12.00 35.89 15.50
N ASP A 374 11.44 36.08 14.31
CA ASP A 374 12.18 35.99 13.05
C ASP A 374 13.30 37.02 12.97
N GLU A 375 14.32 36.80 12.14
CA GLU A 375 15.50 37.66 12.05
C GLU A 375 15.18 39.15 11.86
N LYS A 376 14.13 39.45 11.09
CA LYS A 376 13.71 40.82 10.75
C LYS A 376 12.70 41.39 11.75
N HIS A 377 12.33 40.63 12.78
CA HIS A 377 11.29 41.03 13.71
C HIS A 377 11.78 42.17 14.64
N PRO A 378 11.05 43.29 14.80
CA PRO A 378 11.48 44.43 15.61
C PRO A 378 11.81 44.07 17.07
N LEU A 379 11.09 43.09 17.64
CA LEU A 379 11.35 42.61 19.01
C LEU A 379 12.60 41.73 19.12
N ARG A 380 13.11 41.13 18.05
CA ARG A 380 14.29 40.23 18.13
C ARG A 380 15.53 40.98 18.62
N ALA A 381 15.76 42.20 18.13
CA ALA A 381 16.88 43.02 18.57
C ALA A 381 16.81 43.41 20.06
N LYS A 382 15.61 43.41 20.65
CA LYS A 382 15.39 43.85 22.04
C LYS A 382 15.23 42.68 23.04
N LEU A 383 14.61 41.58 22.62
CA LEU A 383 14.27 40.43 23.46
C LEU A 383 15.05 39.16 23.11
N GLY A 384 15.90 39.20 22.09
CA GLY A 384 16.62 38.04 21.58
C GLY A 384 15.79 37.19 20.61
N GLU A 385 16.34 36.04 20.23
CA GLU A 385 15.72 35.10 19.29
C GLU A 385 14.41 34.50 19.81
N LYS A 386 14.34 34.26 21.11
CA LYS A 386 13.21 33.61 21.77
C LYS A 386 13.03 34.22 23.14
N ASN A 387 11.79 34.56 23.50
CA ASN A 387 11.46 35.08 24.82
C ASN A 387 10.23 34.36 25.38
N GLN A 388 10.21 34.17 26.70
CA GLN A 388 9.10 33.53 27.40
C GLN A 388 8.15 34.58 27.99
N PHE A 389 6.84 34.37 27.79
CA PHE A 389 5.77 35.22 28.30
C PHE A 389 4.77 34.41 29.12
N ILE A 390 4.29 34.99 30.22
CA ILE A 390 3.19 34.40 30.99
C ILE A 390 1.87 34.95 30.42
N MET A 391 1.14 34.10 29.72
CA MET A 391 -0.21 34.40 29.23
C MET A 391 -1.22 34.13 30.34
N LYS A 392 -2.07 35.10 30.67
CA LYS A 392 -3.08 35.03 31.73
C LYS A 392 -4.47 35.26 31.16
N GLY A 393 -5.43 34.45 31.56
CA GLY A 393 -6.83 34.67 31.19
C GLY A 393 -7.40 35.97 31.77
N PRO A 394 -8.34 36.64 31.07
CA PRO A 394 -9.01 37.83 31.57
C PRO A 394 -9.86 37.54 32.81
N SER A 395 -10.32 38.59 33.49
CA SER A 395 -11.23 38.47 34.65
C SER A 395 -12.64 38.00 34.27
N SER A 396 -13.06 38.18 33.02
CA SER A 396 -14.35 37.77 32.49
C SER A 396 -14.17 36.99 31.17
N PRO A 397 -15.04 36.02 30.84
CA PRO A 397 -14.94 35.26 29.60
C PRO A 397 -14.94 36.16 28.35
N SER A 398 -14.10 35.84 27.38
CA SER A 398 -13.95 36.61 26.13
C SER A 398 -13.83 35.74 24.87
N PRO A 399 -14.76 34.78 24.63
CA PRO A 399 -14.66 33.86 23.50
C PRO A 399 -14.64 34.57 22.14
N ALA A 400 -15.43 35.64 21.97
CA ALA A 400 -15.48 36.38 20.71
C ALA A 400 -14.15 37.10 20.39
N GLN A 401 -13.47 37.65 21.40
CA GLN A 401 -12.17 38.29 21.23
C GLN A 401 -11.09 37.26 20.90
N CYS A 402 -11.15 36.07 21.50
CA CYS A 402 -10.26 34.97 21.10
C CYS A 402 -10.52 34.54 19.65
N ARG A 403 -11.79 34.36 19.27
CA ARG A 403 -12.16 34.04 17.88
C ARG A 403 -11.62 35.07 16.89
N LYS A 404 -11.69 36.37 17.21
CA LYS A 404 -11.10 37.42 16.37
C LYS A 404 -9.59 37.24 16.15
N LEU A 405 -8.83 36.82 17.17
CA LEU A 405 -7.41 36.50 17.01
C LEU A 405 -7.21 35.28 16.12
N ALA A 406 -8.02 34.24 16.30
CA ALA A 406 -8.02 33.07 15.43
C ALA A 406 -8.45 33.38 13.99
N GLU A 407 -9.33 34.36 13.75
CA GLU A 407 -9.73 34.75 12.39
C GLU A 407 -8.63 35.56 11.68
N LYS A 408 -7.85 36.37 12.40
CA LYS A 408 -6.74 37.15 11.84
C LYS A 408 -5.71 36.28 11.11
N MET A 409 -5.36 35.13 11.71
CA MET A 409 -4.38 34.21 11.10
C MET A 409 -4.88 33.54 9.81
N LEU A 410 -6.18 33.62 9.48
CA LEU A 410 -6.70 33.08 8.22
C LEU A 410 -6.35 33.96 7.02
N PHE A 411 -6.02 35.24 7.23
CA PHE A 411 -5.74 36.19 6.13
C PHE A 411 -6.83 36.18 5.05
N LYS A 412 -8.11 36.32 5.46
CA LYS A 412 -9.27 36.28 4.54
C LYS A 412 -9.23 37.35 3.44
N GLU A 413 -8.50 38.45 3.66
CA GLU A 413 -8.32 39.53 2.69
C GLU A 413 -7.17 39.30 1.69
N ALA A 414 -6.48 38.16 1.78
CA ALA A 414 -5.42 37.82 0.83
C ALA A 414 -5.97 37.70 -0.60
N GLU A 415 -5.16 38.11 -1.59
CA GLU A 415 -5.55 38.10 -3.00
C GLU A 415 -6.01 36.70 -3.45
N CYS A 416 -7.26 36.60 -3.90
CA CYS A 416 -7.84 35.36 -4.40
C CYS A 416 -7.67 35.27 -5.93
N LYS A 417 -6.62 34.56 -6.36
CA LYS A 417 -6.30 34.42 -7.79
C LYS A 417 -7.31 33.58 -8.56
N ILE A 418 -7.88 32.57 -7.91
CA ILE A 418 -8.88 31.67 -8.49
C ILE A 418 -10.05 31.61 -7.51
N ALA A 419 -11.11 32.35 -7.79
CA ALA A 419 -12.31 32.38 -6.95
C ALA A 419 -13.16 31.10 -7.13
N PRO A 420 -13.91 30.67 -6.09
CA PRO A 420 -13.86 31.17 -4.71
C PRO A 420 -12.61 30.68 -3.96
N CYS A 421 -12.24 31.38 -2.89
CA CYS A 421 -11.13 30.99 -2.01
C CYS A 421 -11.64 30.71 -0.60
N SER A 422 -10.99 29.79 0.10
CA SER A 422 -11.20 29.59 1.53
C SER A 422 -10.53 30.72 2.30
N PHE A 423 -9.21 30.63 2.49
CA PHE A 423 -8.43 31.62 3.22
C PHE A 423 -6.98 31.66 2.73
N ASN A 424 -6.24 32.71 3.08
CA ASN A 424 -4.87 32.95 2.61
C ASN A 424 -4.70 32.86 1.07
N GLY A 425 -5.70 33.31 0.32
CA GLY A 425 -5.69 33.31 -1.15
C GLY A 425 -5.78 31.93 -1.81
N VAL A 426 -6.10 30.88 -1.05
CA VAL A 426 -6.18 29.50 -1.55
C VAL A 426 -7.55 29.23 -2.16
N HIS A 427 -7.58 28.80 -3.41
CA HIS A 427 -8.79 28.36 -4.10
C HIS A 427 -9.48 27.22 -3.35
N GLN A 428 -10.80 27.30 -3.20
CA GLN A 428 -11.63 26.21 -2.69
C GLN A 428 -13.03 26.27 -3.31
N PRO A 429 -13.56 25.17 -3.87
CA PRO A 429 -14.97 25.09 -4.24
C PRO A 429 -15.89 25.36 -3.04
N SER A 430 -16.98 26.08 -3.27
CA SER A 430 -17.92 26.41 -2.19
C SER A 430 -18.63 25.16 -1.67
N LEU A 431 -18.38 24.79 -0.41
CA LEU A 431 -19.03 23.65 0.25
C LEU A 431 -20.55 23.78 0.25
N GLU A 432 -21.08 24.97 0.55
CA GLU A 432 -22.52 25.25 0.53
C GLU A 432 -23.15 25.06 -0.86
N LYS A 433 -22.38 25.22 -1.95
CA LYS A 433 -22.91 25.06 -3.31
C LYS A 433 -22.68 23.66 -3.87
N THR A 434 -21.49 23.11 -3.67
CA THR A 434 -21.03 21.88 -4.35
C THR A 434 -20.98 20.66 -3.44
N PHE A 435 -21.24 20.80 -2.14
CA PHE A 435 -21.17 19.71 -1.16
C PHE A 435 -22.14 19.94 0.03
N GLN A 436 -23.43 20.08 -0.29
CA GLN A 436 -24.42 20.67 0.62
C GLN A 436 -24.92 19.70 1.70
N HIS A 437 -25.04 18.41 1.36
CA HIS A 437 -25.82 17.44 2.16
C HIS A 437 -25.03 16.20 2.54
N GLU A 438 -23.94 15.92 1.81
CA GLU A 438 -23.09 14.78 2.03
C GLU A 438 -22.38 14.86 3.38
N ASP A 439 -21.94 13.71 3.90
CA ASP A 439 -21.29 13.65 5.21
C ASP A 439 -19.95 14.41 5.24
N VAL A 440 -19.69 15.09 6.35
CA VAL A 440 -18.40 15.73 6.64
C VAL A 440 -17.80 15.05 7.85
N TYR A 441 -16.65 14.41 7.69
CA TYR A 441 -15.90 13.83 8.80
C TYR A 441 -14.69 14.68 9.16
N THR A 442 -14.52 14.89 10.46
CA THR A 442 -13.42 15.65 11.06
C THR A 442 -12.65 14.74 12.02
N PHE A 443 -11.32 14.65 11.86
CA PHE A 443 -10.48 13.71 12.62
C PHE A 443 -9.33 14.39 13.36
N SER A 444 -8.49 13.58 14.01
CA SER A 444 -7.30 14.03 14.75
C SER A 444 -7.64 15.05 15.83
N TYR A 445 -7.06 16.26 15.79
CA TYR A 445 -7.31 17.24 16.85
C TYR A 445 -8.75 17.74 16.90
N PHE A 446 -9.55 17.60 15.83
CA PHE A 446 -10.99 17.84 15.93
C PHE A 446 -11.63 16.89 16.94
N PHE A 447 -11.31 15.60 16.87
CA PHE A 447 -11.76 14.58 17.82
C PHE A 447 -11.13 14.80 19.21
N ASP A 448 -9.81 14.97 19.30
CA ASP A 448 -9.09 15.13 20.58
C ASP A 448 -9.51 16.39 21.37
N ARG A 449 -10.23 17.32 20.74
CA ARG A 449 -10.74 18.55 21.35
C ARG A 449 -12.26 18.60 21.52
N THR A 450 -12.97 17.54 21.19
CA THR A 450 -14.44 17.53 21.33
C THR A 450 -14.92 16.32 22.11
N ASP A 451 -14.38 15.14 21.81
CA ASP A 451 -14.76 13.88 22.46
C ASP A 451 -14.47 13.86 23.98
N PRO A 452 -13.29 14.29 24.48
CA PRO A 452 -13.05 14.35 25.93
C PRO A 452 -13.96 15.32 26.70
N LEU A 453 -14.63 16.24 25.98
CA LEU A 453 -15.59 17.19 26.54
C LEU A 453 -17.05 16.72 26.36
N GLY A 454 -17.26 15.48 25.93
CA GLY A 454 -18.57 14.83 25.86
C GLY A 454 -19.42 15.25 24.67
N MET A 455 -18.83 15.79 23.60
CA MET A 455 -19.55 16.01 22.35
C MET A 455 -19.98 14.67 21.73
N PRO A 456 -21.18 14.59 21.13
CA PRO A 456 -21.61 13.39 20.41
C PRO A 456 -20.76 13.16 19.15
N GLU A 457 -20.86 11.96 18.56
CA GLU A 457 -20.17 11.62 17.30
C GLU A 457 -20.64 12.46 16.09
N SER A 458 -21.81 13.09 16.18
CA SER A 458 -22.39 13.97 15.16
C SER A 458 -22.97 15.20 15.83
N PHE A 459 -22.60 16.40 15.35
CA PHE A 459 -23.06 17.68 15.89
C PHE A 459 -22.96 18.78 14.84
N THR A 460 -23.64 19.90 15.10
CA THR A 460 -23.59 21.11 14.28
C THR A 460 -22.48 22.06 14.72
N LEU A 461 -21.98 22.91 13.81
CA LEU A 461 -21.02 23.96 14.19
C LEU A 461 -21.61 24.94 15.22
N ARG A 462 -22.93 25.05 15.33
CA ARG A 462 -23.62 25.80 16.39
C ARG A 462 -23.37 25.18 17.76
N GLU A 463 -23.54 23.86 17.90
CA GLU A 463 -23.24 23.15 19.16
C GLU A 463 -21.76 23.26 19.53
N LEU A 464 -20.85 23.23 18.53
CA LEU A 464 -19.43 23.48 18.77
C LEU A 464 -19.17 24.91 19.27
N HIS A 465 -19.88 25.91 18.74
CA HIS A 465 -19.80 27.31 19.19
C HIS A 465 -20.29 27.48 20.64
N GLU A 466 -21.36 26.78 21.00
CA GLU A 466 -21.89 26.75 22.36
C GLU A 466 -20.91 26.10 23.33
N LEU A 467 -20.35 24.93 22.98
CA LEU A 467 -19.28 24.27 23.75
C LEU A 467 -18.10 25.24 23.96
N THR A 468 -17.64 25.90 22.89
CA THR A 468 -16.55 26.86 22.93
C THR A 468 -16.81 27.96 23.95
N SER A 469 -18.04 28.48 23.98
CA SER A 469 -18.45 29.54 24.91
C SER A 469 -18.40 29.07 26.37
N GLN A 470 -18.85 27.85 26.65
CA GLN A 470 -18.79 27.25 28.00
C GLN A 470 -17.36 27.00 28.46
N VAL A 471 -16.51 26.45 27.59
CA VAL A 471 -15.10 26.21 27.88
C VAL A 471 -14.36 27.51 28.17
N CYS A 472 -14.55 28.53 27.35
CA CYS A 472 -13.98 29.87 27.57
C CYS A 472 -14.54 30.58 28.81
N GLY A 473 -15.65 30.11 29.35
CA GLY A 473 -16.24 30.58 30.61
C GLY A 473 -15.37 30.35 31.85
N GLY A 474 -14.39 29.44 31.76
CA GLY A 474 -13.54 29.05 32.88
C GLY A 474 -14.30 28.26 33.95
N ALA A 475 -13.66 28.02 35.10
CA ALA A 475 -14.16 27.13 36.13
C ALA A 475 -15.59 27.44 36.64
N SER A 476 -16.06 28.69 36.53
CA SER A 476 -17.43 29.07 36.91
C SER A 476 -18.52 28.59 35.95
N HIS A 477 -18.17 28.17 34.74
CA HIS A 477 -19.08 27.68 33.70
C HIS A 477 -18.86 26.19 33.38
N TRP A 478 -18.01 25.51 34.14
CA TRP A 478 -17.62 24.13 33.87
C TRP A 478 -18.45 23.09 34.65
N ASP A 479 -19.56 23.50 35.28
CA ASP A 479 -20.44 22.61 36.03
C ASP A 479 -20.98 21.47 35.15
N MET A 480 -21.32 21.75 33.89
CA MET A 480 -21.77 20.74 32.93
C MET A 480 -20.73 19.65 32.62
N PHE A 481 -19.43 19.94 32.77
CA PHE A 481 -18.35 18.96 32.52
C PHE A 481 -18.11 18.04 33.71
N THR A 482 -18.74 18.29 34.87
CA THR A 482 -18.53 17.46 36.07
C THR A 482 -19.10 16.05 35.96
N SER A 483 -20.09 15.85 35.08
CA SER A 483 -20.67 14.55 34.76
C SER A 483 -19.89 13.78 33.68
N ILE A 484 -18.91 14.43 33.04
CA ILE A 484 -18.12 13.85 31.97
C ILE A 484 -16.77 13.37 32.55
N PRO A 485 -16.45 12.07 32.45
CA PRO A 485 -15.21 11.53 32.97
C PRO A 485 -13.98 12.31 32.48
N ASP A 486 -13.08 12.65 33.40
CA ASP A 486 -11.82 13.36 33.16
C ASP A 486 -11.91 14.76 32.49
N ALA A 487 -13.08 15.23 32.05
CA ALA A 487 -13.22 16.52 31.35
C ALA A 487 -12.72 17.71 32.18
N ILE A 488 -13.08 17.79 33.47
CA ILE A 488 -12.58 18.84 34.37
C ILE A 488 -11.07 18.78 34.54
N LYS A 489 -10.50 17.56 34.57
CA LYS A 489 -9.06 17.38 34.70
C LYS A 489 -8.35 17.84 33.43
N GLU A 490 -8.84 17.45 32.25
CA GLU A 490 -8.32 17.91 30.96
C GLU A 490 -8.40 19.44 30.81
N LEU A 491 -9.53 20.05 31.19
CA LEU A 491 -9.72 21.51 31.15
C LEU A 491 -8.74 22.25 32.06
N LYS A 492 -8.48 21.73 33.27
CA LYS A 492 -7.53 22.32 34.22
C LYS A 492 -6.07 22.13 33.82
N ASP A 493 -5.74 20.97 33.24
CA ASP A 493 -4.37 20.61 32.84
C ASP A 493 -3.89 21.43 31.63
N ARG A 494 -4.82 21.88 30.77
CA ARG A 494 -4.50 22.60 29.53
C ARG A 494 -5.22 23.96 29.44
N PRO A 495 -4.57 25.07 29.83
CA PRO A 495 -5.16 26.41 29.78
C PRO A 495 -5.63 26.91 28.39
N GLU A 496 -5.25 26.22 27.31
CA GLU A 496 -5.47 26.61 25.91
C GLU A 496 -6.74 26.01 25.28
N TRP A 497 -7.59 25.29 26.01
CA TRP A 497 -8.83 24.73 25.45
C TRP A 497 -9.73 25.78 24.80
N CYS A 498 -9.82 26.97 25.38
CA CYS A 498 -10.56 28.10 24.80
C CYS A 498 -9.95 28.56 23.46
N LEU A 499 -8.61 28.57 23.36
CA LEU A 499 -7.89 28.87 22.12
C LEU A 499 -8.22 27.82 21.04
N ASP A 500 -8.06 26.55 21.38
CA ASP A 500 -8.20 25.44 20.43
C ASP A 500 -9.60 25.40 19.80
N LEU A 501 -10.64 25.52 20.62
CA LEU A 501 -12.02 25.48 20.16
C LEU A 501 -12.40 26.71 19.33
N ASN A 502 -11.92 27.91 19.70
CA ASN A 502 -12.11 29.09 18.86
C ASN A 502 -11.35 29.00 17.54
N PHE A 503 -10.17 28.39 17.53
CA PHE A 503 -9.44 28.11 16.30
C PHE A 503 -10.21 27.13 15.41
N MET A 504 -10.74 26.03 15.96
CA MET A 504 -11.59 25.10 15.21
C MET A 504 -12.83 25.79 14.63
N MET A 505 -13.50 26.65 15.40
CA MET A 505 -14.63 27.45 14.92
C MET A 505 -14.22 28.42 13.80
N ALA A 506 -13.12 29.15 13.97
CA ALA A 506 -12.61 30.05 12.94
C ALA A 506 -12.26 29.29 11.67
N LEU A 507 -11.63 28.12 11.79
CA LEU A 507 -11.23 27.29 10.65
C LEU A 507 -12.45 26.73 9.90
N LEU A 508 -13.38 26.06 10.60
CA LEU A 508 -14.54 25.40 9.97
C LEU A 508 -15.57 26.40 9.43
N HIS A 509 -15.96 27.37 10.25
CA HIS A 509 -17.04 28.30 9.89
C HIS A 509 -16.53 29.49 9.05
N THR A 510 -15.48 30.18 9.49
CA THR A 510 -14.98 31.39 8.81
C THR A 510 -14.01 31.06 7.67
N GLY A 511 -13.13 30.08 7.86
CA GLY A 511 -12.11 29.67 6.91
C GLY A 511 -12.70 28.87 5.76
N TYR A 512 -13.28 27.71 6.05
CA TYR A 512 -13.87 26.81 5.06
C TYR A 512 -15.28 27.20 4.62
N GLU A 513 -15.87 28.22 5.25
CA GLU A 513 -17.20 28.76 4.90
C GLU A 513 -18.32 27.72 5.05
N MET A 514 -18.20 26.84 6.05
CA MET A 514 -19.30 25.93 6.41
C MET A 514 -20.42 26.71 7.10
N PRO A 515 -21.70 26.52 6.73
CA PRO A 515 -22.83 27.10 7.47
C PRO A 515 -22.80 26.72 8.95
N ILE A 516 -23.27 27.61 9.84
CA ILE A 516 -23.25 27.35 11.29
C ILE A 516 -24.10 26.14 11.69
N ASP A 517 -25.12 25.82 10.90
CA ASP A 517 -25.99 24.65 11.10
C ASP A 517 -25.51 23.41 10.32
N ARG A 518 -24.31 23.46 9.71
CA ARG A 518 -23.70 22.30 9.04
C ARG A 518 -23.35 21.24 10.09
N GLU A 519 -23.90 20.05 9.88
CA GLU A 519 -23.54 18.85 10.65
C GLU A 519 -22.15 18.36 10.25
N VAL A 520 -21.34 18.04 11.26
CA VAL A 520 -20.03 17.39 11.14
C VAL A 520 -19.99 16.17 12.04
N LYS A 521 -19.21 15.18 11.62
CA LYS A 521 -19.01 13.93 12.34
C LYS A 521 -17.58 13.85 12.86
N ILE A 522 -17.42 13.41 14.10
CA ILE A 522 -16.12 13.06 14.69
C ILE A 522 -16.08 11.56 14.90
N ALA A 523 -14.94 10.94 14.62
CA ALA A 523 -14.73 9.56 14.95
C ALA A 523 -13.24 9.27 15.09
N LYS A 524 -12.88 8.51 16.12
CA LYS A 524 -11.55 7.92 16.24
C LYS A 524 -11.42 6.65 15.43
N LYS A 525 -12.50 5.87 15.40
CA LYS A 525 -12.60 4.61 14.67
C LYS A 525 -13.88 4.53 13.87
N LEU A 526 -13.81 3.87 12.72
CA LEU A 526 -14.98 3.52 11.93
C LEU A 526 -15.01 2.01 11.70
N LYS A 527 -16.12 1.36 12.09
CA LYS A 527 -16.27 -0.11 12.08
C LYS A 527 -15.13 -0.84 12.81
N GLY A 528 -14.63 -0.25 13.89
CA GLY A 528 -13.55 -0.81 14.71
C GLY A 528 -12.11 -0.53 14.24
N ASN A 529 -11.96 0.13 13.08
CA ASN A 529 -10.65 0.45 12.50
C ASN A 529 -10.29 1.92 12.72
N GLU A 530 -9.01 2.22 12.96
CA GLU A 530 -8.50 3.59 13.13
C GLU A 530 -8.77 4.43 11.88
N LEU A 531 -9.24 5.65 12.12
CA LEU A 531 -9.42 6.64 11.07
C LEU A 531 -8.14 7.45 10.88
N GLY A 532 -7.80 7.69 9.61
CA GLY A 532 -6.58 8.37 9.20
C GLY A 532 -6.15 7.93 7.81
N TRP A 533 -4.96 8.35 7.38
CA TRP A 533 -4.48 8.10 6.03
C TRP A 533 -3.91 6.68 5.81
N CYS A 534 -3.58 5.95 6.89
CA CYS A 534 -2.80 4.70 6.79
C CYS A 534 -3.46 3.59 5.97
N LEU A 535 -4.77 3.38 6.11
CA LEU A 535 -5.48 2.35 5.36
C LEU A 535 -5.51 2.68 3.86
N GLY A 536 -5.86 3.91 3.51
CA GLY A 536 -5.87 4.41 2.13
C GLY A 536 -4.50 4.30 1.46
N ALA A 537 -3.42 4.56 2.20
CA ALA A 537 -2.05 4.39 1.72
C ALA A 537 -1.61 2.91 1.61
N SER A 538 -2.28 2.00 2.33
CA SER A 538 -1.96 0.56 2.31
C SER A 538 -2.65 -0.19 1.17
N LEU A 539 -3.83 0.27 0.72
CA LEU A 539 -4.59 -0.39 -0.34
C LEU A 539 -3.80 -0.56 -1.66
N PRO A 540 -3.07 0.46 -2.16
CA PRO A 540 -2.22 0.30 -3.34
C PRO A 540 -1.11 -0.74 -3.17
N LEU A 541 -0.65 -0.99 -1.93
CA LEU A 541 0.39 -1.98 -1.66
C LEU A 541 -0.08 -3.41 -1.93
N LEU A 542 -1.39 -3.66 -2.03
CA LEU A 542 -1.93 -5.00 -2.28
C LEU A 542 -1.80 -5.43 -3.75
N GLU A 543 -1.62 -4.48 -4.67
CA GLU A 543 -1.51 -4.75 -6.10
C GLU A 543 -0.09 -5.17 -6.53
N ALA A 544 -0.01 -5.94 -7.62
CA ALA A 544 1.26 -6.34 -8.18
C ALA A 544 2.01 -5.14 -8.78
N GLY A 545 3.33 -5.09 -8.58
CA GLY A 545 4.16 -3.99 -9.09
C GLY A 545 4.20 -2.73 -8.20
N SER A 546 3.65 -2.80 -6.99
CA SER A 546 3.66 -1.71 -6.00
C SER A 546 5.00 -1.52 -5.28
N GLY A 547 6.11 -1.89 -5.93
CA GLY A 547 7.47 -1.63 -5.42
C GLY A 547 7.98 -2.65 -4.42
N TRP A 548 7.32 -3.79 -4.23
CA TRP A 548 7.82 -4.86 -3.37
C TRP A 548 7.64 -6.21 -4.07
N LYS A 549 8.46 -7.18 -3.69
CA LYS A 549 8.36 -8.56 -4.15
C LYS A 549 8.47 -9.48 -2.96
N SER A 550 7.72 -10.58 -2.99
CA SER A 550 7.88 -11.59 -1.96
C SER A 550 9.31 -12.13 -1.97
N PHE A 551 9.91 -12.38 -0.79
CA PHE A 551 11.17 -13.14 -0.76
C PHE A 551 11.01 -14.55 -1.33
N PHE A 552 9.81 -15.14 -1.29
CA PHE A 552 9.51 -16.35 -2.03
C PHE A 552 9.46 -16.13 -3.53
N GLU A 553 9.09 -14.95 -4.03
CA GLU A 553 9.19 -14.60 -5.45
C GLU A 553 10.61 -14.20 -5.88
N LEU A 554 11.50 -13.83 -4.98
CA LEU A 554 12.94 -13.78 -5.24
C LEU A 554 13.51 -15.20 -5.33
N ASN A 555 13.11 -16.08 -4.40
CA ASN A 555 13.41 -17.51 -4.46
C ASN A 555 12.75 -18.21 -5.66
N SER A 556 11.59 -17.74 -6.09
CA SER A 556 10.92 -18.19 -7.30
C SER A 556 11.55 -17.49 -8.50
N ALA A 557 11.98 -16.24 -8.49
CA ALA A 557 12.76 -15.69 -9.62
C ALA A 557 14.06 -16.49 -9.85
N LEU A 558 14.63 -17.04 -8.77
CA LEU A 558 15.68 -18.06 -8.74
C LEU A 558 15.17 -19.49 -9.11
N VAL A 559 13.86 -19.76 -8.97
CA VAL A 559 13.14 -21.03 -9.24
C VAL A 559 11.66 -20.81 -9.68
N ILE A 560 11.34 -20.22 -10.87
CA ILE A 560 9.94 -20.01 -11.28
C ILE A 560 9.62 -21.18 -12.20
N SER A 561 8.70 -21.98 -11.67
CA SER A 561 7.80 -22.98 -12.23
C SER A 561 8.15 -23.62 -13.59
N PRO A 562 8.16 -24.97 -13.65
CA PRO A 562 8.07 -25.74 -14.88
C PRO A 562 6.75 -25.55 -15.66
N GLU A 563 5.79 -24.78 -15.15
CA GLU A 563 4.42 -24.71 -15.67
C GLU A 563 4.25 -23.76 -16.87
N SER A 564 5.31 -23.12 -17.34
CA SER A 564 5.30 -22.39 -18.63
C SER A 564 6.01 -23.12 -19.77
N TYR A 565 6.32 -24.42 -19.62
CA TYR A 565 6.80 -25.24 -20.74
C TYR A 565 5.67 -26.11 -21.28
N ASN A 566 4.97 -25.58 -22.28
CA ASN A 566 4.25 -26.40 -23.24
C ASN A 566 5.31 -27.04 -24.15
N TYR A 567 5.79 -28.23 -23.79
CA TYR A 567 6.55 -29.08 -24.71
C TYR A 567 5.57 -30.06 -25.36
N ASP A 568 5.30 -29.83 -26.64
CA ASP A 568 4.80 -30.88 -27.54
C ASP A 568 5.81 -32.03 -27.53
N LEU A 569 5.44 -33.13 -26.88
CA LEU A 569 6.12 -34.42 -26.93
C LEU A 569 5.19 -35.43 -27.61
N TYR A 570 4.93 -35.26 -28.90
CA TYR A 570 4.62 -36.40 -29.75
C TYR A 570 5.93 -37.13 -30.07
N GLY A 571 6.29 -38.08 -29.20
CA GLY A 571 7.41 -38.99 -29.39
C GLY A 571 7.53 -39.97 -28.22
N PRO A 572 7.43 -41.30 -28.44
CA PRO A 572 7.31 -42.26 -27.35
C PRO A 572 8.70 -42.60 -26.80
N SER A 573 9.13 -41.95 -25.72
CA SER A 573 10.11 -42.55 -24.81
C SER A 573 10.00 -41.96 -23.40
N LYS A 574 9.99 -42.85 -22.41
CA LYS A 574 9.76 -42.59 -20.98
C LYS A 574 10.79 -41.61 -20.41
N GLY A 575 10.32 -40.52 -19.78
CA GLY A 575 11.19 -39.53 -19.11
C GLY A 575 10.54 -38.82 -17.92
N ILE A 576 10.89 -39.28 -16.72
CA ILE A 576 11.00 -38.61 -15.40
C ILE A 576 10.13 -37.36 -15.11
N HIS A 577 9.15 -37.52 -14.21
CA HIS A 577 8.41 -36.45 -13.52
C HIS A 577 9.32 -35.51 -12.70
N THR A 578 9.18 -34.18 -12.83
CA THR A 578 10.03 -33.17 -12.15
C THR A 578 9.26 -32.19 -11.25
N ASP A 579 9.00 -32.59 -10.01
CA ASP A 579 8.70 -31.70 -8.86
C ASP A 579 9.99 -31.30 -8.08
N LYS A 580 11.18 -31.47 -8.68
CA LYS A 580 12.43 -31.65 -7.91
C LYS A 580 13.47 -30.52 -7.97
N ALA A 581 13.17 -29.33 -8.49
CA ALA A 581 14.15 -28.23 -8.60
C ALA A 581 14.10 -27.18 -7.46
N ASN A 582 13.08 -27.22 -6.57
CA ASN A 582 12.82 -26.16 -5.58
C ASN A 582 13.67 -26.27 -4.29
N SER A 583 14.71 -27.09 -4.27
CA SER A 583 15.60 -27.25 -3.11
C SER A 583 17.04 -27.47 -3.54
N LEU A 584 18.01 -27.12 -2.70
CA LEU A 584 19.44 -27.39 -2.92
C LEU A 584 19.75 -28.89 -3.14
N LYS A 585 18.99 -29.79 -2.50
CA LYS A 585 19.04 -31.24 -2.78
C LYS A 585 18.58 -31.58 -4.20
N GLY A 586 17.58 -30.84 -4.68
CA GLY A 586 17.11 -30.88 -6.06
C GLY A 586 18.17 -30.47 -7.08
N VAL A 587 18.84 -29.34 -6.83
CA VAL A 587 19.98 -28.86 -7.61
C VAL A 587 21.06 -29.94 -7.67
N GLN A 588 21.48 -30.47 -6.52
CA GLN A 588 22.48 -31.56 -6.45
C GLN A 588 22.10 -32.76 -7.33
N LYS A 589 20.82 -33.17 -7.30
CA LYS A 589 20.35 -34.30 -8.10
C LYS A 589 20.46 -34.04 -9.60
N ILE A 590 20.16 -32.81 -10.04
CA ILE A 590 20.27 -32.42 -11.45
C ILE A 590 21.74 -32.39 -11.86
N LEU A 591 22.62 -31.78 -11.05
CA LEU A 591 24.05 -31.73 -11.33
C LEU A 591 24.68 -33.13 -11.44
N LYS A 592 24.26 -34.09 -10.60
CA LYS A 592 24.67 -35.50 -10.72
C LYS A 592 24.13 -36.17 -11.99
N LYS A 593 22.87 -35.91 -12.35
CA LYS A 593 22.24 -36.51 -13.54
C LYS A 593 22.85 -36.00 -14.85
N SER A 594 23.42 -34.80 -14.82
CA SER A 594 24.08 -34.16 -15.96
C SER A 594 25.59 -34.36 -15.97
N ASP A 595 26.08 -35.30 -15.15
CA ASP A 595 27.49 -35.68 -15.00
C ASP A 595 28.42 -34.52 -14.57
N ILE A 596 27.89 -33.39 -14.10
CA ILE A 596 28.68 -32.24 -13.64
C ILE A 596 29.36 -32.56 -12.31
N ILE A 597 28.59 -33.09 -11.36
CA ILE A 597 29.18 -33.70 -10.17
C ILE A 597 29.67 -35.08 -10.60
N THR A 598 31.01 -35.23 -10.66
CA THR A 598 31.86 -36.37 -11.07
C THR A 598 32.81 -36.02 -12.20
N GLU A 599 32.34 -35.40 -13.30
CA GLU A 599 33.21 -35.07 -14.45
C GLU A 599 33.81 -33.66 -14.34
N VAL A 600 33.15 -32.73 -13.65
CA VAL A 600 33.62 -31.33 -13.51
C VAL A 600 33.98 -31.00 -12.07
N LEU A 601 33.11 -31.39 -11.13
CA LEU A 601 33.25 -31.05 -9.71
C LEU A 601 33.29 -32.31 -8.86
N ASP A 602 34.04 -32.25 -7.76
CA ASP A 602 34.00 -33.28 -6.73
C ASP A 602 32.62 -33.33 -6.07
N PRO A 603 32.23 -34.48 -5.50
CA PRO A 603 30.95 -34.60 -4.80
C PRO A 603 30.79 -33.56 -3.68
N PHE A 604 29.86 -32.63 -3.86
CA PHE A 604 29.50 -31.63 -2.85
C PHE A 604 27.99 -31.53 -2.65
N VAL A 605 27.56 -30.92 -1.54
CA VAL A 605 26.16 -30.56 -1.28
C VAL A 605 26.04 -29.05 -1.47
N PRO A 606 25.27 -28.57 -2.46
CA PRO A 606 25.07 -27.13 -2.65
C PRO A 606 24.52 -26.49 -1.38
N SER A 607 25.16 -25.41 -0.94
CA SER A 607 24.73 -24.53 0.16
C SER A 607 24.19 -23.19 -0.37
N CYS A 608 24.39 -22.90 -1.65
CA CYS A 608 23.93 -21.68 -2.30
C CYS A 608 23.27 -21.95 -3.66
N TYR A 609 22.33 -21.09 -4.01
CA TYR A 609 21.81 -20.93 -5.36
C TYR A 609 22.65 -19.92 -6.12
N LEU A 610 22.90 -20.22 -7.40
CA LEU A 610 23.58 -19.36 -8.35
C LEU A 610 22.70 -19.26 -9.60
N ALA A 611 22.27 -18.05 -9.96
CA ALA A 611 21.49 -17.80 -11.17
C ALA A 611 22.16 -16.73 -12.05
N PRO A 612 22.96 -17.16 -13.03
CA PRO A 612 23.46 -16.27 -14.07
C PRO A 612 22.33 -15.83 -15.01
N SER A 613 22.35 -14.56 -15.42
CA SER A 613 21.40 -14.00 -16.37
C SER A 613 22.13 -13.19 -17.45
N TYR A 614 22.10 -13.69 -18.68
CA TYR A 614 22.47 -12.92 -19.85
C TYR A 614 21.41 -11.85 -20.16
N PRO A 615 21.74 -10.75 -20.87
CA PRO A 615 20.82 -9.65 -21.12
C PRO A 615 19.45 -10.05 -21.68
N SER A 616 19.39 -11.11 -22.48
CA SER A 616 18.15 -11.59 -23.11
C SER A 616 17.70 -12.99 -22.67
N LYS A 617 18.48 -13.69 -21.83
CA LYS A 617 18.19 -15.06 -21.39
C LYS A 617 18.78 -15.38 -20.02
N ARG A 618 17.94 -15.96 -19.14
CA ARG A 618 18.40 -16.53 -17.86
C ARG A 618 18.95 -17.94 -18.06
N VAL A 619 20.02 -18.26 -17.34
CA VAL A 619 20.54 -19.63 -17.20
C VAL A 619 19.63 -20.38 -16.22
N LYS A 620 19.05 -21.48 -16.70
CA LYS A 620 18.28 -22.43 -15.87
C LYS A 620 19.03 -23.74 -15.89
N LEU A 621 19.02 -24.50 -14.80
CA LEU A 621 19.72 -25.79 -14.70
C LEU A 621 19.43 -26.71 -15.91
N GLY A 622 20.34 -26.73 -16.88
CA GLY A 622 20.29 -27.52 -18.10
C GLY A 622 19.42 -27.00 -19.25
N ASN A 623 19.02 -25.72 -19.27
CA ASN A 623 18.38 -25.16 -20.46
C ASN A 623 19.37 -25.01 -21.63
N THR A 624 18.88 -24.94 -22.86
CA THR A 624 19.73 -24.66 -24.04
C THR A 624 19.64 -23.18 -24.42
N ILE A 625 20.78 -22.51 -24.56
CA ILE A 625 20.89 -21.10 -24.97
C ILE A 625 21.63 -21.03 -26.32
N LYS A 626 21.23 -20.11 -27.19
CA LYS A 626 21.92 -19.90 -28.47
C LYS A 626 23.22 -19.11 -28.24
N PRO A 627 24.33 -19.43 -28.93
CA PRO A 627 25.59 -18.69 -28.80
C PRO A 627 25.45 -17.18 -28.97
N SER A 628 24.58 -16.72 -29.88
CA SER A 628 24.33 -15.29 -30.08
C SER A 628 23.73 -14.56 -28.87
N LYS A 629 23.30 -15.26 -27.82
CA LYS A 629 22.73 -14.68 -26.59
C LYS A 629 23.68 -14.70 -25.40
N THR A 630 24.87 -15.27 -25.55
CA THR A 630 25.87 -15.42 -24.48
C THR A 630 27.18 -14.69 -24.81
N GLN A 631 27.12 -13.71 -25.72
CA GLN A 631 28.26 -12.91 -26.15
C GLN A 631 28.76 -11.94 -25.08
N ASP A 632 27.88 -11.47 -24.20
CA ASP A 632 28.23 -10.62 -23.06
C ASP A 632 28.24 -11.44 -21.76
N ALA A 633 29.05 -11.02 -20.78
CA ALA A 633 29.07 -11.64 -19.47
C ALA A 633 27.69 -11.51 -18.77
N PRO A 634 27.24 -12.53 -18.03
CA PRO A 634 25.95 -12.49 -17.35
C PRO A 634 26.01 -11.70 -16.04
N SER A 635 24.89 -11.09 -15.64
CA SER A 635 24.70 -10.68 -14.25
C SER A 635 24.46 -11.90 -13.37
N LEU A 636 24.66 -11.76 -12.05
CA LEU A 636 24.58 -12.87 -11.11
C LEU A 636 23.61 -12.57 -9.97
N GLN A 637 22.74 -13.54 -9.70
CA GLN A 637 21.97 -13.60 -8.47
C GLN A 637 22.45 -14.80 -7.64
N ILE A 638 22.86 -14.52 -6.41
CA ILE A 638 23.41 -15.49 -5.45
C ILE A 638 22.57 -15.46 -4.19
N PHE A 639 22.20 -16.66 -3.70
CA PHE A 639 21.55 -16.79 -2.40
C PHE A 639 22.03 -18.03 -1.65
N CYS A 640 22.62 -17.83 -0.48
CA CYS A 640 23.12 -18.87 0.41
C CYS A 640 22.25 -18.96 1.67
N PRO A 641 21.16 -19.74 1.67
CA PRO A 641 20.25 -19.81 2.79
C PRO A 641 20.96 -20.27 4.08
N GLY A 642 20.70 -19.58 5.18
CA GLY A 642 21.23 -19.89 6.51
C GLY A 642 22.71 -19.55 6.73
N LYS A 643 23.44 -19.15 5.69
CA LYS A 643 24.86 -18.75 5.80
C LYS A 643 24.96 -17.35 6.46
N LYS A 644 25.75 -17.26 7.54
CA LYS A 644 25.84 -16.06 8.39
C LYS A 644 27.10 -15.22 8.15
N GLU A 645 28.04 -15.74 7.37
CA GLU A 645 29.33 -15.11 7.09
C GLU A 645 29.88 -15.63 5.76
N VAL A 646 30.75 -14.84 5.14
CA VAL A 646 31.54 -15.24 3.98
C VAL A 646 33.02 -15.15 4.35
N SER A 647 33.74 -16.25 4.23
CA SER A 647 35.16 -16.33 4.54
C SER A 647 35.98 -15.84 3.34
N GLY A 648 36.57 -14.64 3.47
CA GLY A 648 37.31 -13.98 2.39
C GLY A 648 36.37 -13.29 1.40
N GLY A 649 35.90 -14.03 0.40
CA GLY A 649 34.97 -13.52 -0.59
C GLY A 649 34.36 -14.63 -1.46
N LEU A 650 33.46 -14.23 -2.36
CA LEU A 650 32.87 -15.13 -3.34
C LEU A 650 33.52 -14.94 -4.73
N THR A 651 33.74 -16.05 -5.42
CA THR A 651 34.30 -16.10 -6.77
C THR A 651 33.37 -16.92 -7.66
N VAL A 652 33.03 -16.41 -8.84
CA VAL A 652 32.30 -17.16 -9.86
C VAL A 652 33.27 -17.60 -10.96
N ILE A 653 33.04 -18.77 -11.53
CA ILE A 653 33.75 -19.24 -12.72
C ILE A 653 32.78 -19.77 -13.77
N LEU A 654 33.21 -19.79 -15.03
CA LEU A 654 32.57 -20.46 -16.15
C LEU A 654 33.56 -21.42 -16.82
N THR A 655 33.19 -22.70 -16.94
CA THR A 655 34.02 -23.75 -17.55
C THR A 655 33.24 -24.53 -18.61
N ASP A 656 33.93 -25.02 -19.64
CA ASP A 656 33.41 -25.94 -20.66
C ASP A 656 34.15 -27.29 -20.58
N PRO A 657 33.54 -28.33 -20.00
CA PRO A 657 34.13 -29.66 -19.88
C PRO A 657 33.96 -30.50 -21.16
N ASP A 658 33.24 -29.99 -22.16
CA ASP A 658 32.96 -30.70 -23.41
C ASP A 658 33.82 -30.16 -24.57
N ALA A 659 34.89 -29.42 -24.29
CA ALA A 659 35.80 -28.91 -25.31
C ALA A 659 36.89 -29.94 -25.71
N PRO A 660 37.20 -30.13 -27.01
CA PRO A 660 36.51 -29.57 -28.17
C PRO A 660 35.17 -30.25 -28.47
N SER A 661 34.93 -31.48 -27.99
CA SER A 661 33.63 -32.13 -28.04
C SER A 661 33.44 -33.06 -26.85
N ARG A 662 32.21 -33.52 -26.58
CA ARG A 662 31.97 -34.45 -25.46
C ARG A 662 32.71 -35.79 -25.57
N ASP A 663 33.04 -36.21 -26.79
CA ASP A 663 33.75 -37.48 -27.07
C ASP A 663 35.27 -37.29 -27.23
N ASP A 664 35.77 -36.05 -27.11
CA ASP A 664 37.18 -35.67 -27.23
C ASP A 664 37.52 -34.69 -26.10
N ASP A 665 38.22 -35.18 -25.08
CA ASP A 665 38.60 -34.41 -23.91
C ASP A 665 39.91 -33.63 -24.08
N SER A 666 40.49 -33.61 -25.29
CA SER A 666 41.81 -33.01 -25.53
C SER A 666 41.91 -31.52 -25.26
N MET A 667 40.80 -30.80 -24.99
CA MET A 667 40.78 -29.43 -24.48
C MET A 667 39.95 -29.26 -23.20
N SER A 668 39.40 -30.34 -22.65
CA SER A 668 38.55 -30.33 -21.46
C SER A 668 39.42 -30.24 -20.22
N GLU A 669 39.16 -29.41 -19.22
CA GLU A 669 38.16 -28.36 -19.20
C GLU A 669 38.73 -27.06 -19.79
N MET A 670 37.89 -26.28 -20.48
CA MET A 670 38.26 -24.97 -21.01
C MET A 670 37.78 -23.85 -20.07
N CYS A 671 38.69 -23.01 -19.59
CA CYS A 671 38.37 -21.84 -18.76
C CYS A 671 37.77 -20.70 -19.60
N HIS A 672 36.50 -20.40 -19.37
CA HIS A 672 35.80 -19.31 -20.04
C HIS A 672 35.81 -18.01 -19.24
N TRP A 673 35.71 -18.05 -17.91
CA TRP A 673 35.62 -16.85 -17.09
C TRP A 673 35.97 -17.12 -15.63
N ILE A 674 36.60 -16.16 -14.96
CA ILE A 674 36.80 -16.13 -13.50
C ILE A 674 36.57 -14.69 -13.05
N ALA A 675 35.64 -14.46 -12.12
CA ALA A 675 35.37 -13.13 -11.59
C ALA A 675 35.06 -13.14 -10.09
N ARG A 676 35.42 -12.05 -9.41
CA ARG A 676 35.14 -11.86 -7.98
C ARG A 676 33.84 -11.08 -7.79
N VAL A 677 33.08 -11.49 -6.79
CA VAL A 677 31.86 -10.81 -6.37
C VAL A 677 32.25 -9.72 -5.34
N PRO A 678 32.08 -8.43 -5.65
CA PRO A 678 32.68 -7.33 -4.88
C PRO A 678 32.03 -7.11 -3.50
N ALA A 679 30.73 -7.35 -3.38
CA ALA A 679 29.98 -7.14 -2.15
C ALA A 679 28.85 -8.16 -2.03
N VAL A 680 28.57 -8.56 -0.80
CA VAL A 680 27.46 -9.45 -0.45
C VAL A 680 26.70 -8.85 0.73
N LEU A 681 25.38 -9.02 0.74
CA LEU A 681 24.54 -8.64 1.87
C LEU A 681 24.31 -9.86 2.75
N ILE A 682 24.67 -9.76 4.02
CA ILE A 682 24.44 -10.81 5.01
C ILE A 682 23.15 -10.48 5.75
N GLY A 683 22.06 -11.15 5.38
CA GLY A 683 20.74 -10.95 5.98
C GLY A 683 20.33 -12.10 6.91
N ARG A 684 19.17 -11.96 7.55
CA ARG A 684 18.63 -12.99 8.44
C ARG A 684 18.44 -14.35 7.76
N LEU A 685 18.07 -14.37 6.49
CA LEU A 685 17.80 -15.57 5.69
C LEU A 685 19.07 -16.21 5.11
N GLY A 686 20.20 -15.53 5.11
CA GLY A 686 21.42 -16.00 4.46
C GLY A 686 22.21 -14.88 3.78
N VAL A 687 23.26 -15.27 3.07
CA VAL A 687 24.03 -14.36 2.21
C VAL A 687 23.28 -14.17 0.90
N VAL A 688 23.08 -12.92 0.45
CA VAL A 688 22.45 -12.56 -0.82
C VAL A 688 23.41 -11.65 -1.60
N ALA A 689 23.50 -11.84 -2.91
CA ALA A 689 24.12 -10.88 -3.81
C ALA A 689 23.33 -10.80 -5.13
N ASP A 690 23.04 -9.57 -5.57
CA ASP A 690 22.51 -9.28 -6.91
C ASP A 690 23.48 -8.30 -7.56
N VAL A 691 24.22 -8.76 -8.57
CA VAL A 691 25.40 -8.07 -9.09
C VAL A 691 25.32 -8.00 -10.61
N ASN A 692 25.42 -6.78 -11.15
CA ASN A 692 25.47 -6.59 -12.60
C ASN A 692 26.81 -7.07 -13.15
N ALA A 693 26.83 -7.45 -14.43
CA ALA A 693 28.06 -7.91 -15.09
C ALA A 693 29.19 -6.86 -15.01
N SER A 694 28.87 -5.57 -15.08
CA SER A 694 29.83 -4.47 -15.00
C SER A 694 30.50 -4.30 -13.63
N ASP A 695 29.85 -4.80 -12.57
CA ASP A 695 30.34 -4.64 -11.20
C ASP A 695 31.22 -5.83 -10.78
N LEU A 696 31.28 -6.89 -11.59
CA LEU A 696 32.12 -8.05 -11.36
C LEU A 696 33.58 -7.73 -11.69
N LEU A 697 34.48 -8.22 -10.83
CA LEU A 697 35.91 -7.95 -10.95
C LEU A 697 36.59 -9.15 -11.60
N ASP A 698 36.79 -9.10 -12.91
CA ASP A 698 37.43 -10.15 -13.69
C ASP A 698 38.85 -10.45 -13.19
N VAL A 699 39.11 -11.75 -12.99
CA VAL A 699 40.45 -12.34 -12.81
C VAL A 699 40.91 -12.94 -14.13
N VAL A 700 39.98 -13.57 -14.85
CA VAL A 700 40.15 -14.01 -16.24
C VAL A 700 38.96 -13.50 -17.02
N ASP A 701 39.23 -12.65 -18.03
CA ASP A 701 38.19 -12.01 -18.84
C ASP A 701 37.15 -13.00 -19.38
N TYR A 702 35.91 -12.56 -19.49
CA TYR A 702 34.84 -13.37 -20.05
C TYR A 702 35.12 -13.74 -21.52
N LYS A 703 35.24 -15.04 -21.79
CA LYS A 703 35.28 -15.61 -23.14
C LYS A 703 33.92 -16.21 -23.48
N PRO A 704 33.21 -15.71 -24.51
CA PRO A 704 31.90 -16.24 -24.86
C PRO A 704 31.93 -17.74 -25.21
N PRO A 705 30.91 -18.51 -24.79
CA PRO A 705 30.62 -19.83 -25.34
C PRO A 705 30.58 -19.84 -26.87
N ALA A 706 31.27 -20.79 -27.48
CA ALA A 706 31.38 -20.91 -28.93
C ALA A 706 31.66 -22.37 -29.34
N PRO A 707 30.70 -23.29 -29.11
CA PRO A 707 30.89 -24.70 -29.43
C PRO A 707 31.14 -24.89 -30.94
N PRO A 708 32.17 -25.65 -31.37
CA PRO A 708 32.50 -25.80 -32.78
C PRO A 708 31.42 -26.52 -33.60
N LYS A 709 31.46 -26.34 -34.92
CA LYS A 709 30.53 -27.02 -35.83
C LYS A 709 30.75 -28.53 -35.78
N GLY A 710 29.69 -29.28 -35.47
CA GLY A 710 29.70 -30.75 -35.51
C GLY A 710 30.04 -31.44 -34.19
N THR A 711 30.34 -30.70 -33.12
CA THR A 711 30.79 -31.26 -31.82
C THR A 711 29.64 -31.58 -30.85
N GLY A 712 28.39 -31.34 -31.27
CA GLY A 712 27.21 -31.62 -30.46
C GLY A 712 26.87 -30.49 -29.49
N LYS A 713 26.30 -30.83 -28.33
CA LYS A 713 25.97 -29.87 -27.28
C LYS A 713 27.11 -29.85 -26.26
N HIS A 714 27.55 -28.66 -25.90
CA HIS A 714 28.52 -28.42 -24.82
C HIS A 714 27.80 -27.93 -23.57
N ARG A 715 28.26 -28.36 -22.40
CA ARG A 715 27.86 -27.86 -21.08
C ARG A 715 28.70 -26.65 -20.73
N TYR A 716 28.06 -25.52 -20.46
CA TYR A 716 28.73 -24.36 -19.90
C TYR A 716 28.35 -24.26 -18.43
N VAL A 717 29.31 -24.56 -17.55
CA VAL A 717 29.08 -24.77 -16.12
C VAL A 717 29.57 -23.55 -15.35
N PHE A 718 28.65 -22.90 -14.64
CA PHE A 718 28.93 -21.87 -13.66
C PHE A 718 29.12 -22.48 -12.28
N VAL A 719 30.16 -22.07 -11.57
CA VAL A 719 30.46 -22.55 -10.22
C VAL A 719 30.69 -21.35 -9.31
N LEU A 720 30.06 -21.39 -8.12
CA LEU A 720 30.25 -20.42 -7.06
C LEU A 720 31.21 -21.00 -6.01
N LEU A 721 32.29 -20.27 -5.75
CA LEU A 721 33.37 -20.63 -4.86
C LEU A 721 33.48 -19.61 -3.71
N GLU A 722 33.95 -20.05 -2.55
CA GLU A 722 34.25 -19.21 -1.39
C GLU A 722 35.67 -19.44 -0.88
N GLY A 723 36.36 -18.36 -0.54
CA GLY A 723 37.68 -18.38 0.10
C GLY A 723 38.41 -17.06 -0.06
N ALA A 724 39.70 -17.03 0.29
CA ALA A 724 40.52 -15.83 0.11
C ALA A 724 40.71 -15.55 -1.39
N ASN A 725 40.14 -14.44 -1.88
CA ASN A 725 40.07 -14.16 -3.32
C ASN A 725 40.75 -12.83 -3.74
N GLU A 726 41.50 -12.18 -2.85
CA GLU A 726 42.19 -10.93 -3.18
C GLU A 726 43.39 -11.12 -4.14
N LYS A 727 44.03 -12.30 -4.10
CA LYS A 727 45.29 -12.60 -4.82
C LYS A 727 45.23 -13.92 -5.60
N LEU A 728 44.10 -14.20 -6.25
CA LEU A 728 43.92 -15.40 -7.05
C LEU A 728 44.90 -15.45 -8.22
N GLN A 729 45.51 -16.61 -8.45
CA GLN A 729 46.38 -16.80 -9.61
C GLN A 729 45.58 -17.10 -10.87
N VAL A 730 45.92 -16.41 -11.96
CA VAL A 730 45.38 -16.67 -13.30
C VAL A 730 45.91 -18.02 -13.79
N PRO A 731 45.04 -18.93 -14.29
CA PRO A 731 45.48 -20.15 -14.97
C PRO A 731 46.47 -19.83 -16.10
N GLU A 732 47.56 -20.59 -16.21
CA GLU A 732 48.61 -20.35 -17.22
C GLU A 732 48.05 -20.40 -18.65
N GLU A 733 47.11 -21.33 -18.87
CA GLU A 733 46.35 -21.43 -20.11
C GLU A 733 44.86 -21.62 -19.81
N ARG A 734 44.01 -21.23 -20.76
CA ARG A 734 42.57 -21.53 -20.66
C ARG A 734 42.28 -23.01 -20.89
N LYS A 735 43.06 -23.66 -21.77
CA LYS A 735 42.96 -25.08 -22.07
C LYS A 735 43.45 -25.87 -20.86
N HIS A 736 42.66 -26.85 -20.41
CA HIS A 736 42.92 -27.63 -19.19
C HIS A 736 43.18 -26.78 -17.93
N TRP A 737 42.83 -25.49 -17.95
CA TRP A 737 43.23 -24.53 -16.92
C TRP A 737 44.75 -24.48 -16.66
N GLY A 738 45.58 -24.84 -17.65
CA GLY A 738 47.03 -24.92 -17.54
C GLY A 738 47.57 -26.21 -16.90
N PHE A 739 46.72 -27.19 -16.60
CA PHE A 739 47.13 -28.48 -16.06
C PHE A 739 47.37 -29.53 -17.16
N GLU A 740 48.17 -30.55 -16.85
CA GLU A 740 48.47 -31.65 -17.78
C GLU A 740 47.30 -32.63 -17.92
N THR A 741 46.43 -32.72 -16.93
CA THR A 741 45.33 -33.70 -16.86
C THR A 741 44.03 -33.12 -17.44
N PRO A 742 43.49 -33.69 -18.54
CA PRO A 742 42.17 -33.31 -19.02
C PRO A 742 41.06 -33.53 -17.98
N GLY A 743 40.04 -32.67 -17.97
CA GLY A 743 38.86 -32.77 -17.10
C GLY A 743 39.08 -32.39 -15.63
N SER A 744 40.28 -31.91 -15.28
CA SER A 744 40.68 -31.62 -13.88
C SER A 744 40.59 -30.14 -13.49
N GLY A 745 40.39 -29.25 -14.47
CA GLY A 745 40.76 -27.85 -14.38
C GLY A 745 40.17 -27.10 -13.19
N VAL A 746 38.85 -27.14 -13.01
CA VAL A 746 38.20 -26.43 -11.91
C VAL A 746 38.59 -27.01 -10.55
N ARG A 747 38.72 -28.33 -10.44
CA ARG A 747 39.04 -29.02 -9.19
C ARG A 747 40.46 -28.72 -8.73
N GLU A 748 41.43 -28.87 -9.63
CA GLU A 748 42.84 -28.60 -9.32
C GLU A 748 43.07 -27.12 -9.02
N TRP A 749 42.47 -26.22 -9.82
CA TRP A 749 42.60 -24.79 -9.57
C TRP A 749 41.97 -24.35 -8.25
N ALA A 750 40.71 -24.74 -8.00
CA ALA A 750 40.04 -24.40 -6.73
C ALA A 750 40.77 -24.99 -5.52
N GLY A 751 41.34 -26.20 -5.65
CA GLY A 751 42.17 -26.81 -4.61
C GLY A 751 43.48 -26.03 -4.35
N LYS A 752 44.18 -25.61 -5.41
CA LYS A 752 45.42 -24.81 -5.32
C LYS A 752 45.17 -23.44 -4.67
N GLU A 753 44.04 -22.81 -4.99
CA GLU A 753 43.64 -21.52 -4.43
C GLU A 753 42.90 -21.64 -3.07
N ASN A 754 42.74 -22.86 -2.54
CA ASN A 754 42.03 -23.15 -1.28
C ASN A 754 40.59 -22.60 -1.25
N LEU A 755 39.86 -22.79 -2.34
CA LEU A 755 38.47 -22.35 -2.52
C LEU A 755 37.48 -23.52 -2.35
N THR A 756 36.37 -23.25 -1.69
CA THR A 756 35.30 -24.23 -1.44
C THR A 756 34.12 -24.01 -2.38
N VAL A 757 33.61 -25.09 -2.99
CA VAL A 757 32.41 -25.03 -3.85
C VAL A 757 31.14 -24.88 -3.01
N LEU A 758 30.38 -23.81 -3.26
CA LEU A 758 29.12 -23.51 -2.57
C LEU A 758 27.88 -23.84 -3.40
N GLY A 759 27.98 -23.75 -4.73
CA GLY A 759 26.84 -23.93 -5.64
C GLY A 759 27.28 -23.99 -7.09
N ALA A 760 26.43 -24.52 -7.97
CA ALA A 760 26.67 -24.55 -9.40
C ALA A 760 25.36 -24.46 -10.19
N ASN A 761 25.45 -23.92 -11.40
CA ASN A 761 24.36 -23.88 -12.38
C ASN A 761 24.97 -24.04 -13.79
N PHE A 762 24.19 -24.41 -14.79
CA PHE A 762 24.73 -24.65 -16.14
C PHE A 762 23.65 -24.53 -17.21
N HIS A 763 24.09 -24.29 -18.44
CA HIS A 763 23.28 -24.40 -19.64
C HIS A 763 24.00 -25.22 -20.71
N TYR A 764 23.27 -25.60 -21.75
CA TYR A 764 23.84 -26.18 -22.96
C TYR A 764 23.89 -25.16 -24.08
N GLU A 765 24.92 -25.25 -24.93
CA GLU A 765 24.91 -24.62 -26.24
C GLU A 765 25.33 -25.60 -27.32
N LYS A 766 24.97 -25.28 -28.57
CA LYS A 766 25.38 -26.02 -29.76
C LYS A 766 25.60 -25.04 -30.89
N TYR A 767 26.54 -25.37 -31.77
CA TYR A 767 26.78 -24.59 -32.98
C TYR A 767 25.48 -24.37 -33.78
N HIS A 768 25.21 -23.13 -34.11
CA HIS A 768 24.20 -22.72 -35.08
C HIS A 768 24.93 -22.11 -36.27
N GLY A 769 24.74 -22.67 -37.46
CA GLY A 769 25.33 -22.11 -38.69
C GLY A 769 24.82 -20.70 -38.95
N GLU A 770 25.68 -19.82 -39.47
CA GLU A 770 25.26 -18.52 -39.97
C GLU A 770 24.35 -18.73 -41.20
N GLY A 771 23.04 -18.62 -40.97
CA GLY A 771 22.01 -18.70 -42.00
C GLY A 771 21.11 -17.50 -41.91
N LYS A 772 21.18 -16.66 -42.95
CA LYS A 772 20.14 -15.71 -43.37
C LYS A 772 18.76 -16.34 -43.16
N ASP A 773 17.91 -15.70 -42.35
CA ASP A 773 16.45 -15.68 -42.43
C ASP A 773 15.89 -15.10 -41.13
N ASP A 774 15.80 -13.77 -41.06
CA ASP A 774 14.82 -13.05 -40.22
C ASP A 774 14.49 -11.70 -40.91
N ALA A 775 14.36 -11.74 -42.24
CA ALA A 775 13.57 -10.76 -42.97
C ALA A 775 12.22 -11.42 -43.30
N LYS A 776 11.14 -10.75 -42.88
CA LYS A 776 9.71 -11.10 -43.00
C LYS A 776 9.16 -11.98 -41.87
N PHE A 777 8.42 -11.36 -40.97
CA PHE A 777 6.96 -11.27 -41.12
C PHE A 777 6.45 -10.08 -40.30
N GLU A 778 6.13 -8.99 -40.99
CA GLU A 778 5.07 -8.07 -40.56
C GLU A 778 3.73 -8.77 -40.83
N MET A 779 2.92 -8.93 -39.78
CA MET A 779 1.50 -8.56 -39.71
C MET A 779 1.03 -8.67 -38.25
#